data_AF-A0AAN7H6W3-F1
#
_entry.id   AF-A0AAN7H6W3-F1
#
_cell.length_a   1.000
_cell.length_b   1.000
_cell.length_c   1.000
_cell.angle_alpha   90.00
_cell.angle_beta   90.00
_cell.angle_gamma   90.00
#
_symmetry.space_group_name_H-M   'P 1'
#
loop_
_entity.id
_entity.type
_entity.pdbx_description
1 polymer ?
#
loop_
_entity_poly.entity_id
_entity_poly.type
_entity_poly.pdbx_seq_one_letter_code
_entity_poly.pdbx_strand_id
1 'polypeptide(L)'
;MSTALSLRRNSDDLWSDAVAQLNEELRNFIDFDRLEKQEIVSELLKQTNIGIQHCKDKTWTFQREKSGETIIVRDVLGKVVKWIDHFKQIGDIVVQYDPGHAALPWAGVRFLLEIATKDVKTFASVVENIPLIAELICRSALIEELLLRSLSPTADELRQALVLLYVRVMDYLARARAYVLQQRVLKSLSLATSDLDESFHAIAGAQENVDRCFNLASVQANLERHEELKSVLADFQAPLNRWSEQLTKITDDLDAKKRTEVLHWLSAEPYLQHHEQAKEGVLEGTGQWLLSDPVFLKWKEDSASSMLWLHGIPGSAIKNLNGVRSVVVEDALRAYLDNRGPQSPPPAYFYCSRNPAEPGRSDPKEILASIARQLSCVGPGLPLLQPTVAKYREREGEAFADKSLRLQETRDLILQLAKHYPVVVIVIDALDECNPATRRQFLNAMESILRDSSSLVKIFVSSRDDQDIVYKLQEYPSFELSSDRNRDDIAKFVESETNSMIESGAMLRYSTRKEELRQRIIEEVTNSANGMFRWATLQLQALCDLSSDAAVRERIGRLPPTLEDLYRESLEKLDNYQAEADRKYARRILGWLLCARRKLNSDEFLTAVSIAVPSGGLLTKAQVLGLCHNFVIFDQALDTFRFAHLSVREFLEKQVAYASSLINAWAAEACLLTLIGQADDDSSTHLPSEWNDPLDGNNKMAS
;
A
#
# COMPACT_ATOMS: atom_id res chain seq x y z
N MET A 1 -43.23 -46.05 3.91
CA MET A 1 -42.66 -45.00 4.79
C MET A 1 -43.28 -45.03 6.20
N SER A 2 -43.36 -46.18 6.89
CA SER A 2 -43.96 -46.23 8.25
C SER A 2 -43.33 -47.25 9.20
N THR A 3 -42.20 -47.88 8.86
CA THR A 3 -41.62 -48.98 9.67
C THR A 3 -40.10 -48.92 9.78
N ALA A 4 -39.54 -47.70 9.83
CA ALA A 4 -38.13 -47.46 10.19
C ALA A 4 -38.02 -46.49 11.39
N LEU A 5 -39.08 -46.35 12.18
CA LEU A 5 -39.23 -45.35 13.25
C LEU A 5 -39.01 -45.92 14.68
N SER A 6 -38.45 -47.12 14.86
CA SER A 6 -38.43 -47.78 16.17
C SER A 6 -37.09 -48.36 16.65
N LEU A 7 -35.94 -47.87 16.18
CA LEU A 7 -34.64 -48.29 16.72
C LEU A 7 -33.68 -47.10 16.88
N ARG A 8 -34.07 -46.09 17.68
CA ARG A 8 -33.07 -45.38 18.48
C ARG A 8 -32.87 -46.19 19.75
N ARG A 9 -31.66 -46.71 19.98
CA ARG A 9 -31.24 -46.96 21.36
C ARG A 9 -31.07 -45.57 22.00
N ASN A 10 -31.66 -45.35 23.16
CA ASN A 10 -31.50 -44.15 24.00
C ASN A 10 -30.04 -43.96 24.50
N SER A 11 -29.01 -44.35 23.75
CA SER A 11 -27.63 -44.52 24.20
C SER A 11 -26.56 -43.90 23.29
N ASP A 12 -26.92 -43.02 22.35
CA ASP A 12 -25.98 -42.40 21.41
C ASP A 12 -25.93 -40.87 21.57
N ASP A 13 -25.79 -40.38 22.81
CA ASP A 13 -25.43 -38.99 23.05
C ASP A 13 -23.91 -38.85 23.21
N LEU A 14 -23.26 -38.29 22.19
CA LEU A 14 -21.80 -38.07 22.17
C LEU A 14 -21.35 -37.08 23.26
N TRP A 15 -22.20 -36.13 23.67
CA TRP A 15 -21.90 -35.21 24.75
C TRP A 15 -21.96 -35.89 26.12
N SER A 16 -22.91 -36.80 26.35
CA SER A 16 -22.93 -37.66 27.54
C SER A 16 -21.73 -38.61 27.58
N ASP A 17 -21.36 -39.21 26.44
CA ASP A 17 -20.16 -40.05 26.32
C ASP A 17 -18.89 -39.25 26.65
N ALA A 18 -18.84 -37.98 26.24
CA ALA A 18 -17.74 -37.08 26.57
C ALA A 18 -17.70 -36.71 28.06
N VAL A 19 -18.84 -36.37 28.66
CA VAL A 19 -18.92 -36.05 30.09
C VAL A 19 -18.51 -37.24 30.96
N ALA A 20 -18.89 -38.45 30.56
CA ALA A 20 -18.50 -39.69 31.23
C ALA A 20 -16.99 -40.00 31.17
N GLN A 21 -16.23 -39.32 30.30
CA GLN A 21 -14.77 -39.45 30.18
C GLN A 21 -13.99 -38.35 30.92
N LEU A 22 -14.67 -37.35 31.49
CA LEU A 22 -14.00 -36.28 32.23
C LEU A 22 -13.57 -36.74 33.62
N ASN A 23 -12.55 -36.09 34.20
CA ASN A 23 -12.10 -36.34 35.56
C ASN A 23 -13.23 -36.08 36.58
N GLU A 24 -13.34 -36.90 37.63
CA GLU A 24 -14.42 -36.81 38.63
C GLU A 24 -14.53 -35.42 39.29
N GLU A 25 -13.40 -34.77 39.56
CA GLU A 25 -13.36 -33.42 40.14
C GLU A 25 -13.97 -32.35 39.22
N LEU A 26 -13.76 -32.48 37.90
CA LEU A 26 -14.28 -31.54 36.91
C LEU A 26 -15.76 -31.75 36.61
N ARG A 27 -16.28 -32.97 36.79
CA ARG A 27 -17.72 -33.27 36.64
C ARG A 27 -18.58 -32.47 37.62
N ASN A 28 -18.06 -32.13 38.80
CA ASN A 28 -18.76 -31.29 39.77
C ASN A 28 -18.97 -29.84 39.27
N PHE A 29 -18.16 -29.38 38.31
CA PHE A 29 -18.32 -28.06 37.68
C PHE A 29 -19.21 -28.09 36.43
N ILE A 30 -19.78 -29.24 36.10
CA ILE A 30 -20.68 -29.44 34.94
C ILE A 30 -22.17 -29.33 35.34
N ASP A 31 -22.47 -28.98 36.59
CA ASP A 31 -23.86 -28.82 37.04
C ASP A 31 -24.49 -27.48 36.58
N PHE A 32 -25.29 -27.52 35.51
CA PHE A 32 -25.93 -26.36 34.87
C PHE A 32 -27.36 -26.08 35.36
N ASP A 33 -27.78 -26.74 36.43
CA ASP A 33 -28.92 -26.62 37.36
C ASP A 33 -30.19 -25.77 37.11
N ARG A 34 -30.55 -25.46 35.86
CA ARG A 34 -31.96 -25.24 35.45
C ARG A 34 -32.09 -25.41 33.94
N LEU A 35 -32.07 -26.67 33.51
CA LEU A 35 -32.30 -27.06 32.13
C LEU A 35 -33.81 -27.06 31.82
N GLU A 36 -34.43 -25.88 31.72
CA GLU A 36 -35.54 -25.73 30.76
C GLU A 36 -34.90 -25.66 29.37
N LYS A 37 -34.67 -26.86 28.81
CA LYS A 37 -33.85 -27.11 27.61
C LYS A 37 -34.28 -26.31 26.38
N GLN A 38 -35.51 -25.80 26.36
CA GLN A 38 -36.09 -25.09 25.21
C GLN A 38 -35.71 -23.60 25.14
N GLU A 39 -35.20 -22.99 26.21
CA GLU A 39 -34.95 -21.53 26.24
C GLU A 39 -33.47 -21.12 26.30
N ILE A 40 -32.52 -22.05 26.44
CA ILE A 40 -31.10 -21.74 26.68
C ILE A 40 -30.49 -20.89 25.56
N VAL A 41 -30.74 -21.25 24.30
CA VAL A 41 -30.18 -20.57 23.12
C VAL A 41 -30.77 -19.16 22.99
N SER A 42 -32.08 -19.01 23.25
CA SER A 42 -32.78 -17.72 23.22
C SER A 42 -32.33 -16.80 24.35
N GLU A 43 -32.16 -17.33 25.57
CA GLU A 43 -31.66 -16.57 26.71
C GLU A 43 -30.18 -16.23 26.53
N LEU A 44 -29.37 -17.14 25.98
CA LEU A 44 -27.98 -16.88 25.62
C LEU A 44 -27.85 -15.73 24.60
N LEU A 45 -28.69 -15.72 23.56
CA LEU A 45 -28.76 -14.64 22.59
C LEU A 45 -29.10 -13.30 23.26
N LYS A 46 -30.08 -13.30 24.17
CA LYS A 46 -30.48 -12.13 24.94
C LYS A 46 -29.35 -11.63 25.83
N GLN A 47 -28.68 -12.52 26.57
CA GLN A 47 -27.54 -12.17 27.43
C GLN A 47 -26.37 -11.61 26.63
N THR A 48 -26.03 -12.22 25.49
CA THR A 48 -24.95 -11.74 24.62
C THR A 48 -25.27 -10.35 24.06
N ASN A 49 -26.52 -10.10 23.66
CA ASN A 49 -26.97 -8.79 23.20
C ASN A 49 -26.97 -7.72 24.32
N ILE A 50 -27.34 -8.09 25.54
CA ILE A 50 -27.20 -7.20 26.72
C ILE A 50 -25.73 -6.84 26.93
N GLY A 51 -24.81 -7.80 26.83
CA GLY A 51 -23.38 -7.57 26.90
C GLY A 51 -22.88 -6.63 25.80
N ILE A 52 -23.33 -6.80 24.55
CA ILE A 52 -23.01 -5.90 23.43
C ILE A 52 -23.48 -4.48 23.70
N GLN A 53 -24.69 -4.33 24.25
CA GLN A 53 -25.24 -3.01 24.51
C GLN A 53 -24.48 -2.29 25.64
N HIS A 54 -24.15 -3.00 26.71
CA HIS A 54 -23.27 -2.48 27.75
C HIS A 54 -21.87 -2.12 27.21
N CYS A 55 -21.34 -2.85 26.22
CA CYS A 55 -20.06 -2.51 25.57
C CYS A 55 -20.14 -1.19 24.79
N LYS A 56 -21.29 -0.85 24.19
CA LYS A 56 -21.48 0.43 23.49
C LYS A 56 -21.53 1.60 24.47
N ASP A 57 -22.09 1.38 25.66
CA ASP A 57 -22.22 2.42 26.67
C ASP A 57 -20.91 2.70 27.43
N LYS A 58 -20.02 1.70 27.57
CA LYS A 58 -18.82 1.78 28.42
C LYS A 58 -17.48 1.51 27.69
N THR A 59 -17.50 1.37 26.37
CA THR A 59 -16.31 1.13 25.51
C THR A 59 -15.35 0.08 26.08
N TRP A 60 -15.85 -1.13 26.31
CA TRP A 60 -15.05 -2.18 26.94
C TRP A 60 -13.93 -2.67 26.02
N THR A 61 -12.70 -2.54 26.50
CA THR A 61 -11.48 -3.06 25.87
C THR A 61 -10.55 -3.69 26.91
N PHE A 62 -9.75 -4.67 26.50
CA PHE A 62 -8.66 -5.20 27.32
C PHE A 62 -7.38 -5.33 26.48
N GLN A 63 -6.22 -5.36 27.13
CA GLN A 63 -4.93 -5.58 26.47
C GLN A 63 -4.56 -7.05 26.58
N ARG A 64 -4.17 -7.68 25.48
CA ARG A 64 -3.68 -9.06 25.50
C ARG A 64 -2.28 -9.09 26.15
N GLU A 65 -2.13 -9.78 27.28
CA GLU A 65 -0.92 -9.76 28.13
C GLU A 65 0.38 -10.09 27.38
N LYS A 66 0.33 -10.98 26.38
CA LYS A 66 1.52 -11.39 25.60
C LYS A 66 1.91 -10.44 24.45
N SER A 67 0.99 -9.60 23.96
CA SER A 67 1.19 -8.82 22.72
C SER A 67 0.94 -7.31 22.87
N GLY A 68 0.26 -6.87 23.94
CA GLY A 68 -0.13 -5.47 24.12
C GLY A 68 -1.21 -4.98 23.15
N GLU A 69 -1.89 -5.89 22.44
CA GLU A 69 -2.97 -5.58 21.51
C GLU A 69 -4.28 -5.25 22.27
N THR A 70 -4.98 -4.20 21.82
CA THR A 70 -6.26 -3.76 22.40
C THR A 70 -7.43 -4.50 21.76
N ILE A 71 -8.06 -5.40 22.51
CA ILE A 71 -9.24 -6.16 22.05
C ILE A 71 -10.52 -5.41 22.41
N ILE A 72 -11.43 -5.26 21.43
CA ILE A 72 -12.74 -4.65 21.60
C ILE A 72 -13.78 -5.74 21.91
N VAL A 73 -14.33 -5.71 23.13
CA VAL A 73 -15.21 -6.78 23.65
C VAL A 73 -16.52 -6.88 22.87
N ARG A 74 -17.04 -5.75 22.38
CA ARG A 74 -18.23 -5.70 21.52
C ARG A 74 -18.09 -6.63 20.31
N ASP A 75 -16.92 -6.65 19.70
CA ASP A 75 -16.69 -7.40 18.47
C ASP A 75 -16.57 -8.90 18.77
N VAL A 76 -15.99 -9.25 19.92
CA VAL A 76 -15.96 -10.63 20.44
C VAL A 76 -17.39 -11.14 20.70
N LEU A 77 -18.22 -10.38 21.42
CA LEU A 77 -19.62 -10.75 21.68
C LEU A 77 -20.47 -10.80 20.40
N GLY A 78 -20.20 -9.90 19.45
CA GLY A 78 -20.84 -9.92 18.14
C GLY A 78 -20.58 -11.21 17.36
N LYS A 79 -19.41 -11.84 17.51
CA LYS A 79 -19.12 -13.16 16.93
C LYS A 79 -19.98 -14.25 17.58
N VAL A 80 -20.14 -14.20 18.90
CA VAL A 80 -20.94 -15.17 19.65
C VAL A 80 -22.43 -15.11 19.24
N VAL A 81 -22.99 -13.90 19.09
CA VAL A 81 -24.37 -13.71 18.56
C VAL A 81 -24.57 -14.39 17.22
N LYS A 82 -23.62 -14.22 16.29
CA LYS A 82 -23.69 -14.83 14.96
C LYS A 82 -23.71 -16.36 15.03
N TRP A 83 -22.89 -16.96 15.90
CA TRP A 83 -22.87 -18.41 16.08
C TRP A 83 -24.16 -18.93 16.70
N ILE A 84 -24.76 -18.19 17.62
CA ILE A 84 -26.05 -18.53 18.23
C ILE A 84 -27.17 -18.44 17.19
N ASP A 85 -27.22 -17.39 16.38
CA ASP A 85 -28.21 -17.25 15.30
C ASP A 85 -28.06 -18.36 14.26
N HIS A 86 -26.82 -18.78 13.98
CA HIS A 86 -26.53 -19.92 13.12
C HIS A 86 -27.08 -21.24 13.70
N PHE A 87 -26.83 -21.48 14.99
CA PHE A 87 -27.37 -22.64 15.69
C PHE A 87 -28.90 -22.64 15.69
N LYS A 88 -29.56 -21.48 15.78
CA LYS A 88 -31.03 -21.36 15.69
C LYS A 88 -31.56 -21.71 14.30
N GLN A 89 -30.88 -21.27 13.24
CA GLN A 89 -31.23 -21.60 11.85
C GLN A 89 -31.08 -23.10 11.58
N ILE A 90 -30.03 -23.73 12.12
CA ILE A 90 -29.84 -25.18 12.10
C ILE A 90 -30.93 -25.86 12.94
N GLY A 91 -31.28 -25.27 14.09
CA GLY A 91 -32.38 -25.70 14.95
C GLY A 91 -33.69 -25.86 14.20
N ASP A 92 -34.12 -24.92 13.36
CA ASP A 92 -35.38 -25.08 12.61
C ASP A 92 -35.38 -26.28 11.63
N ILE A 93 -34.21 -26.78 11.23
CA ILE A 93 -34.02 -28.00 10.41
C ILE A 93 -33.88 -29.27 11.30
N VAL A 94 -33.28 -29.14 12.48
CA VAL A 94 -32.83 -30.25 13.35
C VAL A 94 -33.77 -30.49 14.57
N VAL A 95 -34.64 -29.55 14.93
CA VAL A 95 -35.47 -29.53 16.17
C VAL A 95 -36.53 -30.63 16.24
N GLN A 96 -36.79 -31.37 15.16
CA GLN A 96 -37.65 -32.57 15.26
C GLN A 96 -36.96 -33.78 15.92
N TYR A 97 -35.66 -33.72 16.22
CA TYR A 97 -34.86 -34.93 16.46
C TYR A 97 -34.07 -35.03 17.77
N ASP A 98 -34.32 -34.17 18.78
CA ASP A 98 -33.97 -34.29 20.22
C ASP A 98 -33.24 -33.03 20.79
N PRO A 99 -33.95 -32.14 21.51
CA PRO A 99 -33.39 -30.92 22.12
C PRO A 99 -32.43 -31.17 23.30
N GLY A 100 -32.11 -32.42 23.63
CA GLY A 100 -31.55 -32.84 24.91
C GLY A 100 -30.07 -32.53 25.16
N HIS A 101 -29.22 -32.61 24.14
CA HIS A 101 -27.83 -33.02 24.34
C HIS A 101 -26.77 -31.93 24.05
N ALA A 102 -26.97 -31.09 23.03
CA ALA A 102 -26.15 -29.89 22.80
C ALA A 102 -26.46 -28.73 23.78
N ALA A 103 -27.52 -28.86 24.59
CA ALA A 103 -27.90 -27.85 25.59
C ALA A 103 -26.82 -27.64 26.66
N LEU A 104 -26.03 -28.69 26.94
CA LEU A 104 -25.03 -28.72 28.00
C LEU A 104 -23.82 -27.80 27.72
N PRO A 105 -23.11 -27.92 26.59
CA PRO A 105 -22.01 -26.99 26.28
C PRO A 105 -22.49 -25.55 26.08
N TRP A 106 -23.70 -25.33 25.55
CA TRP A 106 -24.31 -24.00 25.47
C TRP A 106 -24.64 -23.39 26.83
N ALA A 107 -25.00 -24.20 27.82
CA ALA A 107 -25.16 -23.73 29.20
C ALA A 107 -23.82 -23.29 29.81
N GLY A 108 -22.72 -23.96 29.45
CA GLY A 108 -21.35 -23.54 29.79
C GLY A 108 -20.97 -22.22 29.16
N VAL A 109 -21.18 -22.08 27.85
CA VAL A 109 -20.95 -20.81 27.12
C VAL A 109 -21.77 -19.68 27.73
N ARG A 110 -23.05 -19.93 28.07
CA ARG A 110 -23.92 -18.95 28.73
C ARG A 110 -23.36 -18.49 30.06
N PHE A 111 -22.98 -19.43 30.92
CA PHE A 111 -22.43 -19.13 32.24
C PHE A 111 -21.17 -18.27 32.14
N LEU A 112 -20.23 -18.64 31.25
CA LEU A 112 -19.00 -17.90 31.07
C LEU A 112 -19.27 -16.50 30.52
N LEU A 113 -20.17 -16.34 29.54
CA LEU A 113 -20.55 -15.01 29.06
C LEU A 113 -21.18 -14.16 30.16
N GLU A 114 -22.09 -14.71 30.96
CA GLU A 114 -22.79 -13.95 31.99
C GLU A 114 -21.82 -13.39 33.05
N ILE A 115 -20.76 -14.14 33.37
CA ILE A 115 -19.78 -13.71 34.37
C ILE A 115 -18.67 -12.88 33.76
N ALA A 116 -18.12 -13.31 32.63
CA ALA A 116 -16.99 -12.66 32.00
C ALA A 116 -17.37 -11.29 31.41
N THR A 117 -18.64 -11.09 31.01
CA THR A 117 -19.13 -9.75 30.65
C THR A 117 -19.32 -8.83 31.87
N LYS A 118 -19.45 -9.34 33.10
CA LYS A 118 -19.53 -8.48 34.30
C LYS A 118 -18.16 -7.96 34.74
N ASP A 119 -17.08 -8.67 34.41
CA ASP A 119 -15.70 -8.28 34.70
C ASP A 119 -14.72 -8.74 33.60
N VAL A 120 -14.77 -8.05 32.47
CA VAL A 120 -14.01 -8.42 31.27
C VAL A 120 -12.50 -8.34 31.49
N LYS A 121 -12.02 -7.39 32.33
CA LYS A 121 -10.58 -7.23 32.54
C LYS A 121 -9.98 -8.43 33.26
N THR A 122 -10.70 -8.96 34.25
CA THR A 122 -10.26 -10.15 35.02
C THR A 122 -10.35 -11.43 34.20
N PHE A 123 -11.32 -11.53 33.28
CA PHE A 123 -11.61 -12.75 32.51
C PHE A 123 -11.35 -12.62 31.01
N ALA A 124 -10.41 -11.75 30.62
CA ALA A 124 -10.09 -11.43 29.24
C ALA A 124 -9.86 -12.67 28.34
N SER A 125 -9.04 -13.61 28.79
CA SER A 125 -8.74 -14.86 28.08
C SER A 125 -9.98 -15.76 27.90
N VAL A 126 -10.87 -15.80 28.88
CA VAL A 126 -12.13 -16.53 28.80
C VAL A 126 -13.06 -15.89 27.77
N VAL A 127 -13.21 -14.57 27.79
CA VAL A 127 -14.04 -13.82 26.82
C VAL A 127 -13.56 -14.07 25.40
N GLU A 128 -12.24 -14.03 25.19
CA GLU A 128 -11.60 -14.18 23.89
C GLU A 128 -11.80 -15.57 23.27
N ASN A 129 -11.86 -16.61 24.10
CA ASN A 129 -11.94 -18.00 23.67
C ASN A 129 -13.37 -18.50 23.38
N ILE A 130 -14.40 -17.86 23.95
CA ILE A 130 -15.80 -18.25 23.80
C ILE A 130 -16.29 -18.33 22.34
N PRO A 131 -15.94 -17.40 21.43
CA PRO A 131 -16.36 -17.51 20.02
C PRO A 131 -15.93 -18.81 19.34
N LEU A 132 -14.72 -19.31 19.62
CA LEU A 132 -14.23 -20.56 19.04
C LEU A 132 -15.01 -21.76 19.60
N ILE A 133 -15.30 -21.76 20.90
CA ILE A 133 -16.11 -22.81 21.52
C ILE A 133 -17.52 -22.85 20.92
N ALA A 134 -18.14 -21.68 20.73
CA ALA A 134 -19.46 -21.57 20.09
C ALA A 134 -19.45 -22.09 18.64
N GLU A 135 -18.40 -21.76 17.87
CA GLU A 135 -18.20 -22.28 16.51
C GLU A 135 -18.11 -23.82 16.49
N LEU A 136 -17.28 -24.40 17.36
CA LEU A 136 -17.07 -25.84 17.43
C LEU A 136 -18.34 -26.60 17.78
N ILE A 137 -19.14 -26.09 18.73
CA ILE A 137 -20.43 -26.68 19.07
C ILE A 137 -21.36 -26.70 17.84
N CYS A 138 -21.43 -25.59 17.10
CA CYS A 138 -22.26 -25.49 15.89
C CYS A 138 -21.78 -26.44 14.79
N ARG A 139 -20.49 -26.42 14.47
CA ARG A 139 -19.89 -27.25 13.41
C ARG A 139 -20.05 -28.74 13.71
N SER A 140 -19.87 -29.12 14.96
CA SER A 140 -19.90 -30.53 15.34
C SER A 140 -21.33 -31.08 15.37
N ALA A 141 -22.33 -30.27 15.78
CA ALA A 141 -23.74 -30.66 15.68
C ALA A 141 -24.16 -30.96 14.23
N LEU A 142 -23.64 -30.22 13.24
CA LEU A 142 -23.85 -30.52 11.83
C LEU A 142 -23.20 -31.85 11.44
N ILE A 143 -21.95 -32.10 11.85
CA ILE A 143 -21.25 -33.36 11.54
C ILE A 143 -21.98 -34.56 12.15
N GLU A 144 -22.53 -34.43 13.37
CA GLU A 144 -23.33 -35.46 14.04
C GLU A 144 -24.58 -35.85 13.25
N GLU A 145 -25.31 -34.88 12.67
CA GLU A 145 -26.48 -35.18 11.82
C GLU A 145 -26.09 -36.05 10.61
N LEU A 146 -24.92 -35.79 10.05
CA LEU A 146 -24.42 -36.50 8.87
C LEU A 146 -23.93 -37.92 9.23
N LEU A 147 -23.45 -38.13 10.45
CA LEU A 147 -23.07 -39.43 11.01
C LEU A 147 -24.27 -40.34 11.29
N LEU A 148 -25.37 -39.79 11.81
CA LEU A 148 -26.59 -40.55 12.14
C LEU A 148 -27.23 -41.27 10.94
N ARG A 149 -26.83 -40.93 9.71
CA ARG A 149 -27.33 -41.51 8.46
C ARG A 149 -26.35 -42.50 7.80
N SER A 150 -25.24 -42.83 8.47
CA SER A 150 -24.11 -43.62 7.96
C SER A 150 -23.84 -44.85 8.85
N LEU A 151 -23.70 -46.04 8.25
CA LEU A 151 -23.37 -47.31 8.94
C LEU A 151 -21.97 -47.83 8.56
N SER A 152 -21.02 -46.94 8.25
CA SER A 152 -19.66 -47.32 7.79
C SER A 152 -18.64 -47.39 8.93
N PRO A 153 -17.58 -48.22 8.85
CA PRO A 153 -16.49 -48.25 9.83
C PRO A 153 -15.79 -46.89 10.01
N THR A 154 -15.71 -46.11 8.94
CA THR A 154 -15.22 -44.71 8.95
C THR A 154 -16.12 -43.76 9.75
N ALA A 155 -17.40 -44.08 9.93
CA ALA A 155 -18.30 -43.32 10.79
C ALA A 155 -17.97 -43.54 12.28
N ASP A 156 -17.49 -44.73 12.66
CA ASP A 156 -17.08 -45.00 14.04
C ASP A 156 -15.80 -44.24 14.42
N GLU A 157 -14.83 -44.13 13.51
CA GLU A 157 -13.60 -43.34 13.72
C GLU A 157 -13.92 -41.85 13.86
N LEU A 158 -14.79 -41.31 13.00
CA LEU A 158 -15.24 -39.93 13.09
C LEU A 158 -16.07 -39.68 14.36
N ARG A 159 -16.92 -40.63 14.78
CA ARG A 159 -17.63 -40.57 16.05
C ARG A 159 -16.66 -40.48 17.22
N GLN A 160 -15.62 -41.31 17.25
CA GLN A 160 -14.60 -41.27 18.32
C GLN A 160 -13.84 -39.94 18.32
N ALA A 161 -13.52 -39.39 17.15
CA ALA A 161 -12.88 -38.09 17.04
C ALA A 161 -13.77 -36.95 17.58
N LEU A 162 -15.08 -36.98 17.29
CA LEU A 162 -16.05 -36.02 17.83
C LEU A 162 -16.20 -36.14 19.35
N VAL A 163 -16.30 -37.35 19.88
CA VAL A 163 -16.34 -37.57 21.33
C VAL A 163 -15.09 -37.00 21.99
N LEU A 164 -13.91 -37.20 21.41
CA LEU A 164 -12.67 -36.60 21.92
C LEU A 164 -12.70 -35.07 21.88
N LEU A 165 -13.19 -34.48 20.79
CA LEU A 165 -13.38 -33.02 20.70
C LEU A 165 -14.32 -32.51 21.80
N TYR A 166 -15.42 -33.22 22.04
CA TYR A 166 -16.39 -32.87 23.08
C TYR A 166 -15.82 -33.00 24.48
N VAL A 167 -14.98 -34.01 24.72
CA VAL A 167 -14.21 -34.12 25.97
C VAL A 167 -13.34 -32.88 26.16
N ARG A 168 -12.63 -32.42 25.13
CA ARG A 168 -11.77 -31.23 25.23
C ARG A 168 -12.56 -29.94 25.43
N VAL A 169 -13.67 -29.77 24.72
CA VAL A 169 -14.56 -28.62 24.89
C VAL A 169 -15.15 -28.59 26.30
N MET A 170 -15.63 -29.72 26.82
CA MET A 170 -16.20 -29.79 28.16
C MET A 170 -15.14 -29.65 29.27
N ASP A 171 -13.94 -30.19 29.08
CA ASP A 171 -12.80 -29.99 29.99
C ASP A 171 -12.46 -28.50 30.11
N TYR A 172 -12.36 -27.79 28.98
CA TYR A 172 -12.14 -26.34 28.96
C TYR A 172 -13.27 -25.59 29.66
N LEU A 173 -14.54 -25.87 29.32
CA LEU A 173 -15.69 -25.19 29.93
C LEU A 173 -15.77 -25.41 31.45
N ALA A 174 -15.48 -26.62 31.92
CA ALA A 174 -15.45 -26.95 33.35
C ALA A 174 -14.30 -26.22 34.07
N ARG A 175 -13.10 -26.20 33.50
CA ARG A 175 -11.93 -25.49 34.03
C ARG A 175 -12.13 -23.97 34.03
N ALA A 176 -12.67 -23.42 32.95
CA ALA A 176 -13.01 -22.00 32.84
C ALA A 176 -14.01 -21.61 33.93
N ARG A 177 -15.03 -22.45 34.17
CA ARG A 177 -16.00 -22.23 35.24
C ARG A 177 -15.35 -22.32 36.63
N ALA A 178 -14.54 -23.32 36.88
CA ALA A 178 -13.82 -23.47 38.14
C ALA A 178 -12.88 -22.27 38.40
N TYR A 179 -12.14 -21.82 37.38
CA TYR A 179 -11.29 -20.63 37.43
C TYR A 179 -12.08 -19.36 37.77
N VAL A 180 -13.21 -19.14 37.10
CA VAL A 180 -14.08 -17.99 37.34
C VAL A 180 -14.69 -18.01 38.75
N LEU A 181 -15.09 -19.19 39.25
CA LEU A 181 -15.63 -19.35 40.60
C LEU A 181 -14.54 -19.18 41.67
N GLN A 182 -13.33 -19.69 41.45
CA GLN A 182 -12.19 -19.56 42.35
C GLN A 182 -11.81 -18.08 42.58
N GLN A 183 -11.83 -17.26 41.53
CA GLN A 183 -11.54 -15.82 41.62
C GLN A 183 -12.62 -15.04 42.40
N ARG A 184 -13.80 -15.64 42.65
CA ARG A 184 -14.92 -14.99 43.36
C ARG A 184 -15.18 -15.57 44.74
N VAL A 185 -14.88 -16.86 44.97
CA VAL A 185 -15.12 -17.57 46.23
C VAL A 185 -13.92 -18.46 46.52
N LEU A 186 -13.27 -18.25 47.67
CA LEU A 186 -12.21 -19.13 48.18
C LEU A 186 -12.78 -20.52 48.50
N LYS A 187 -12.62 -21.51 47.59
CA LYS A 187 -12.37 -22.94 47.92
C LYS A 187 -12.22 -23.93 46.74
N SER A 188 -11.41 -24.96 47.06
CA SER A 188 -11.27 -26.35 46.60
C SER A 188 -10.51 -26.77 45.32
N LEU A 189 -10.32 -25.94 44.30
CA LEU A 189 -9.34 -26.23 43.24
C LEU A 189 -8.48 -24.98 42.98
N SER A 190 -7.16 -25.15 42.95
CA SER A 190 -6.22 -24.10 42.57
C SER A 190 -5.86 -24.27 41.10
N LEU A 191 -6.62 -23.63 40.20
CA LEU A 191 -6.33 -23.62 38.77
C LEU A 191 -5.52 -22.37 38.41
N ALA A 192 -4.36 -22.58 37.77
CA ALA A 192 -3.58 -21.50 37.20
C ALA A 192 -4.15 -21.11 35.83
N THR A 193 -3.86 -19.89 35.38
CA THR A 193 -4.17 -19.44 34.01
C THR A 193 -3.51 -20.32 32.95
N SER A 194 -2.35 -20.91 33.25
CA SER A 194 -1.67 -21.89 32.39
C SER A 194 -2.49 -23.16 32.16
N ASP A 195 -3.23 -23.64 33.17
CA ASP A 195 -4.05 -24.85 33.04
C ASP A 195 -5.24 -24.61 32.09
N LEU A 196 -5.76 -23.38 32.09
CA LEU A 196 -6.82 -22.96 31.17
C LEU A 196 -6.28 -22.83 29.74
N ASP A 197 -5.10 -22.24 29.56
CA ASP A 197 -4.43 -22.13 28.27
C ASP A 197 -4.14 -23.53 27.69
N GLU A 198 -3.58 -24.45 28.47
CA GLU A 198 -3.28 -25.82 28.03
C GLU A 198 -4.54 -26.58 27.59
N SER A 199 -5.62 -26.51 28.38
CA SER A 199 -6.90 -27.15 28.01
C SER A 199 -7.49 -26.56 26.72
N PHE A 200 -7.31 -25.26 26.48
CA PHE A 200 -7.73 -24.62 25.24
C PHE A 200 -6.89 -25.08 24.03
N HIS A 201 -5.57 -25.17 24.17
CA HIS A 201 -4.70 -25.67 23.08
C HIS A 201 -5.01 -27.12 22.71
N ALA A 202 -5.41 -27.95 23.68
CA ALA A 202 -5.79 -29.34 23.43
C ALA A 202 -7.03 -29.48 22.52
N ILE A 203 -7.88 -28.45 22.42
CA ILE A 203 -9.05 -28.44 21.51
C ILE A 203 -8.60 -28.43 20.05
N ALA A 204 -7.56 -27.65 19.71
CA ALA A 204 -7.08 -27.54 18.33
C ALA A 204 -6.62 -28.89 17.77
N GLY A 205 -5.88 -29.67 18.55
CA GLY A 205 -5.46 -31.02 18.14
C GLY A 205 -6.62 -32.01 17.99
N ALA A 206 -7.66 -31.89 18.83
CA ALA A 206 -8.86 -32.71 18.68
C ALA A 206 -9.67 -32.33 17.44
N GLN A 207 -9.73 -31.04 17.11
CA GLN A 207 -10.38 -30.53 15.90
C GLN A 207 -9.68 -31.01 14.64
N GLU A 208 -8.34 -30.98 14.59
CA GLU A 208 -7.58 -31.50 13.45
C GLU A 208 -7.87 -32.98 13.20
N ASN A 209 -8.04 -33.75 14.27
CA ASN A 209 -8.41 -35.16 14.17
C ASN A 209 -9.83 -35.35 13.61
N VAL A 210 -10.80 -34.54 14.04
CA VAL A 210 -12.17 -34.54 13.48
C VAL A 210 -12.13 -34.22 11.98
N ASP A 211 -11.36 -33.22 11.57
CA ASP A 211 -11.26 -32.79 10.17
C ASP A 211 -10.64 -33.88 9.30
N ARG A 212 -9.60 -34.54 9.79
CA ARG A 212 -8.98 -35.69 9.12
C ARG A 212 -9.96 -36.85 8.97
N CYS A 213 -10.64 -37.25 10.04
CA CYS A 213 -11.62 -38.34 10.00
C CYS A 213 -12.81 -38.00 9.11
N PHE A 214 -13.26 -36.75 9.11
CA PHE A 214 -14.35 -36.27 8.28
C PHE A 214 -13.98 -36.36 6.79
N ASN A 215 -12.78 -35.92 6.44
CA ASN A 215 -12.26 -36.01 5.08
C ASN A 215 -12.13 -37.47 4.62
N LEU A 216 -11.61 -38.37 5.45
CA LEU A 216 -11.50 -39.80 5.14
C LEU A 216 -12.88 -40.46 4.96
N ALA A 217 -13.82 -40.18 5.87
CA ALA A 217 -15.20 -40.65 5.74
C ALA A 217 -15.85 -40.12 4.45
N SER A 218 -15.49 -38.91 4.01
CA SER A 218 -16.01 -38.30 2.78
C SER A 218 -15.47 -38.91 1.49
N VAL A 219 -14.32 -39.57 1.53
CA VAL A 219 -13.69 -40.23 0.37
C VAL A 219 -14.28 -41.63 0.16
N GLN A 220 -14.82 -42.25 1.20
CA GLN A 220 -15.19 -43.67 1.19
C GLN A 220 -16.71 -43.94 1.03
N ALA A 221 -17.57 -42.92 1.19
CA ALA A 221 -19.02 -43.03 0.98
C ALA A 221 -19.41 -42.74 -0.50
N ASN A 222 -20.19 -43.64 -1.12
CA ASN A 222 -20.60 -43.58 -2.53
C ASN A 222 -21.12 -42.21 -3.01
N LEU A 223 -20.71 -41.86 -4.23
CA LEU A 223 -20.69 -40.55 -4.89
C LEU A 223 -22.01 -39.76 -4.98
N GLU A 224 -23.20 -40.36 -4.88
CA GLU A 224 -24.46 -39.65 -5.11
C GLU A 224 -25.03 -38.96 -3.86
N ARG A 225 -24.78 -39.49 -2.66
CA ARG A 225 -25.29 -38.91 -1.40
C ARG A 225 -24.44 -37.74 -0.89
N HIS A 226 -23.34 -37.44 -1.58
CA HIS A 226 -22.37 -36.43 -1.18
C HIS A 226 -22.52 -35.08 -1.88
N GLU A 227 -23.27 -34.97 -2.98
CA GLU A 227 -23.50 -33.67 -3.62
C GLU A 227 -24.38 -32.76 -2.75
N GLU A 228 -25.46 -33.30 -2.17
CA GLU A 228 -26.26 -32.59 -1.17
C GLU A 228 -25.43 -32.24 0.07
N LEU A 229 -24.59 -33.17 0.53
CA LEU A 229 -23.73 -32.98 1.71
C LEU A 229 -22.67 -31.91 1.48
N LYS A 230 -22.00 -31.95 0.32
CA LYS A 230 -21.02 -30.94 -0.11
C LYS A 230 -21.68 -29.61 -0.40
N SER A 231 -22.90 -29.59 -0.93
CA SER A 231 -23.65 -28.34 -1.15
C SER A 231 -23.97 -27.68 0.18
N VAL A 232 -24.55 -28.41 1.13
CA VAL A 232 -24.88 -27.88 2.46
C VAL A 232 -23.60 -27.44 3.19
N LEU A 233 -22.54 -28.27 3.20
CA LEU A 233 -21.25 -27.91 3.80
C LEU A 233 -20.54 -26.78 3.06
N ALA A 234 -20.62 -26.65 1.73
CA ALA A 234 -20.01 -25.56 0.98
C ALA A 234 -20.77 -24.24 1.19
N ASP A 235 -22.10 -24.29 1.23
CA ASP A 235 -22.95 -23.14 1.55
C ASP A 235 -22.68 -22.64 2.99
N PHE A 236 -22.33 -23.55 3.91
CA PHE A 236 -21.93 -23.23 5.29
C PHE A 236 -20.43 -22.91 5.46
N GLN A 237 -19.53 -23.51 4.68
CA GLN A 237 -18.11 -23.22 4.65
C GLN A 237 -17.82 -21.88 3.97
N ALA A 238 -18.66 -21.40 3.06
CA ALA A 238 -18.42 -20.12 2.40
C ALA A 238 -18.43 -18.92 3.37
N PRO A 239 -19.34 -18.82 4.37
CA PRO A 239 -19.22 -17.84 5.45
C PRO A 239 -18.06 -18.11 6.42
N LEU A 240 -17.81 -19.38 6.78
CA LEU A 240 -16.74 -19.81 7.68
C LEU A 240 -15.33 -19.56 7.14
N ASN A 241 -15.09 -19.85 5.86
CA ASN A 241 -13.84 -19.55 5.15
C ASN A 241 -13.72 -18.05 4.93
N ARG A 242 -14.81 -17.33 4.60
CA ARG A 242 -14.80 -15.85 4.60
C ARG A 242 -14.47 -15.28 5.99
N TRP A 243 -14.81 -15.97 7.07
CA TRP A 243 -14.55 -15.54 8.45
C TRP A 243 -13.20 -15.99 9.01
N SER A 244 -12.68 -17.15 8.63
CA SER A 244 -11.30 -17.57 8.93
C SER A 244 -10.30 -16.76 8.09
N GLU A 245 -10.65 -16.42 6.85
CA GLU A 245 -9.96 -15.42 6.03
C GLU A 245 -10.07 -14.02 6.65
N GLN A 246 -11.20 -13.64 7.26
CA GLN A 246 -11.29 -12.38 8.01
C GLN A 246 -10.51 -12.41 9.34
N LEU A 247 -10.39 -13.55 10.02
CA LEU A 247 -9.59 -13.71 11.23
C LEU A 247 -8.08 -13.75 10.93
N THR A 248 -7.66 -14.38 9.83
CA THR A 248 -6.28 -14.31 9.31
C THR A 248 -5.94 -12.96 8.68
N LYS A 249 -6.95 -12.16 8.28
CA LYS A 249 -6.79 -10.72 8.00
C LYS A 249 -6.61 -9.88 9.27
N ILE A 250 -6.97 -10.40 10.46
CA ILE A 250 -6.83 -9.70 11.76
C ILE A 250 -5.48 -10.01 12.43
N THR A 251 -4.78 -11.10 12.07
CA THR A 251 -3.42 -11.38 12.58
C THR A 251 -2.55 -12.04 11.50
N ASP A 252 -1.40 -11.43 11.19
CA ASP A 252 -0.36 -11.95 10.30
C ASP A 252 0.74 -12.75 11.02
N ASP A 253 0.63 -12.87 12.35
CA ASP A 253 1.64 -13.42 13.27
C ASP A 253 3.02 -12.73 13.17
N LEU A 254 3.05 -11.50 12.65
CA LEU A 254 4.28 -10.71 12.52
C LEU A 254 4.29 -9.60 13.57
N ASP A 255 5.44 -9.36 14.18
CA ASP A 255 5.65 -8.13 14.95
C ASP A 255 5.83 -6.92 14.02
N ALA A 256 5.78 -5.71 14.56
CA ALA A 256 5.91 -4.48 13.78
C ALA A 256 7.24 -4.37 13.02
N LYS A 257 8.32 -4.93 13.56
CA LYS A 257 9.65 -4.92 12.92
C LYS A 257 9.65 -5.84 11.71
N LYS A 258 9.13 -7.07 11.86
CA LYS A 258 9.03 -8.03 10.76
C LYS A 258 8.07 -7.56 9.68
N ARG A 259 6.95 -6.90 10.02
CA ARG A 259 6.08 -6.25 9.02
C ARG A 259 6.83 -5.22 8.18
N THR A 260 7.64 -4.38 8.84
CA THR A 260 8.46 -3.38 8.15
C THR A 260 9.49 -4.04 7.23
N GLU A 261 10.12 -5.12 7.69
CA GLU A 261 11.07 -5.92 6.90
C GLU A 261 10.40 -6.53 5.67
N VAL A 262 9.22 -7.13 5.80
CA VAL A 262 8.45 -7.71 4.68
C VAL A 262 8.09 -6.64 3.65
N LEU A 263 7.58 -5.49 4.10
CA LEU A 263 7.22 -4.39 3.20
C LEU A 263 8.44 -3.79 2.50
N HIS A 264 9.57 -3.67 3.21
CA HIS A 264 10.82 -3.16 2.65
C HIS A 264 11.45 -4.13 1.66
N TRP A 265 11.38 -5.43 1.93
CA TRP A 265 11.75 -6.49 0.99
C TRP A 265 10.93 -6.39 -0.30
N LEU A 266 9.63 -6.14 -0.18
CA LEU A 266 8.77 -6.02 -1.35
C LEU A 266 9.11 -4.78 -2.17
N SER A 267 9.31 -3.61 -1.55
CA SER A 267 9.80 -2.43 -2.24
C SER A 267 10.42 -1.42 -1.27
N ALA A 268 11.59 -0.89 -1.61
CA ALA A 268 12.25 0.18 -0.85
C ALA A 268 11.84 1.60 -1.29
N GLU A 269 11.02 1.73 -2.34
CA GLU A 269 10.67 3.04 -2.93
C GLU A 269 9.91 3.93 -1.94
N PRO A 270 10.36 5.19 -1.70
CA PRO A 270 9.72 6.10 -0.76
C PRO A 270 8.54 6.85 -1.39
N TYR A 271 7.53 6.10 -1.83
CA TYR A 271 6.36 6.63 -2.57
C TYR A 271 5.61 7.77 -1.86
N LEU A 272 5.59 7.77 -0.51
CA LEU A 272 5.02 8.87 0.29
C LEU A 272 5.80 10.17 0.10
N GLN A 273 7.14 10.12 0.12
CA GLN A 273 7.98 11.29 -0.10
C GLN A 273 7.85 11.79 -1.54
N HIS A 274 7.74 10.87 -2.50
CA HIS A 274 7.48 11.25 -3.90
C HIS A 274 6.13 11.96 -4.05
N HIS A 275 5.12 11.58 -3.27
CA HIS A 275 3.82 12.26 -3.27
C HIS A 275 3.88 13.66 -2.65
N GLU A 276 4.56 13.83 -1.51
CA GLU A 276 4.77 15.16 -0.92
C GLU A 276 5.56 16.08 -1.86
N GLN A 277 6.61 15.55 -2.50
CA GLN A 277 7.36 16.27 -3.54
C GLN A 277 6.46 16.68 -4.72
N ALA A 278 5.55 15.80 -5.14
CA ALA A 278 4.60 16.09 -6.20
C ALA A 278 3.52 17.11 -5.80
N LYS A 279 3.40 17.45 -4.51
CA LYS A 279 2.50 18.50 -3.99
C LYS A 279 3.19 19.85 -3.80
N GLU A 280 4.51 19.86 -3.66
CA GLU A 280 5.28 21.10 -3.55
C GLU A 280 5.11 21.97 -4.81
N GLY A 281 4.79 23.25 -4.63
CA GLY A 281 4.64 24.20 -5.73
C GLY A 281 3.33 24.09 -6.52
N VAL A 282 2.34 23.31 -6.05
CA VAL A 282 0.98 23.33 -6.62
C VAL A 282 0.27 24.63 -6.23
N LEU A 283 -0.14 25.41 -7.23
CA LEU A 283 -1.02 26.56 -7.00
C LEU A 283 -2.42 26.05 -6.64
N GLU A 284 -2.95 26.52 -5.51
CA GLU A 284 -4.28 26.16 -5.03
C GLU A 284 -5.35 26.45 -6.10
N GLY A 285 -6.27 25.49 -6.30
CA GLY A 285 -7.35 25.61 -7.29
C GLY A 285 -6.97 25.25 -8.73
N THR A 286 -5.71 24.94 -9.03
CA THR A 286 -5.30 24.42 -10.35
C THR A 286 -5.55 22.92 -10.49
N GLY A 287 -5.91 22.46 -11.68
CA GLY A 287 -6.14 21.04 -11.97
C GLY A 287 -7.44 20.45 -11.40
N GLN A 288 -8.18 21.21 -10.59
CA GLN A 288 -9.43 20.76 -9.95
C GLN A 288 -10.54 20.50 -10.98
N TRP A 289 -10.47 21.17 -12.14
CA TRP A 289 -11.42 20.97 -13.24
C TRP A 289 -11.45 19.51 -13.71
N LEU A 290 -10.36 18.74 -13.56
CA LEU A 290 -10.32 17.33 -13.96
C LEU A 290 -11.36 16.50 -13.20
N LEU A 291 -11.51 16.76 -11.90
CA LEU A 291 -12.45 16.01 -11.06
C LEU A 291 -13.91 16.26 -11.44
N SER A 292 -14.18 17.34 -12.17
CA SER A 292 -15.51 17.68 -12.68
C SER A 292 -15.71 17.30 -14.14
N ASP A 293 -14.68 16.77 -14.82
CA ASP A 293 -14.80 16.39 -16.22
C ASP A 293 -15.67 15.13 -16.38
N PRO A 294 -16.62 15.10 -17.33
CA PRO A 294 -17.51 13.95 -17.53
C PRO A 294 -16.79 12.63 -17.81
N VAL A 295 -15.63 12.65 -18.48
CA VAL A 295 -14.84 11.44 -18.77
C VAL A 295 -14.24 10.89 -17.48
N PHE A 296 -13.71 11.76 -16.63
CA PHE A 296 -13.15 11.38 -15.32
C PHE A 296 -14.24 10.83 -14.40
N LEU A 297 -15.35 11.55 -14.25
CA LEU A 297 -16.48 11.12 -13.43
C LEU A 297 -17.05 9.78 -13.90
N LYS A 298 -17.27 9.63 -15.21
CA LYS A 298 -17.71 8.36 -15.78
C LYS A 298 -16.73 7.23 -15.45
N TRP A 299 -15.43 7.41 -15.68
CA TRP A 299 -14.44 6.39 -15.35
C TRP A 299 -14.43 6.03 -13.86
N LYS A 300 -14.55 7.03 -12.97
CA LYS A 300 -14.56 6.86 -11.51
C LYS A 300 -15.80 6.10 -11.01
N GLU A 301 -16.97 6.44 -11.53
CA GLU A 301 -18.27 5.92 -11.07
C GLU A 301 -18.71 4.62 -11.78
N ASP A 302 -18.12 4.29 -12.93
CA ASP A 302 -18.48 3.08 -13.68
C ASP A 302 -18.24 1.81 -12.83
N SER A 303 -19.10 0.81 -12.98
CA SER A 303 -18.95 -0.49 -12.33
C SER A 303 -18.03 -1.44 -13.09
N ALA A 304 -17.49 -1.02 -14.24
CA ALA A 304 -16.50 -1.78 -15.01
C ALA A 304 -15.05 -1.38 -14.69
N SER A 305 -14.14 -2.35 -14.67
CA SER A 305 -12.70 -2.09 -14.57
C SER A 305 -12.21 -1.39 -15.83
N SER A 306 -11.43 -0.32 -15.69
CA SER A 306 -10.91 0.46 -16.83
C SER A 306 -9.65 1.24 -16.48
N MET A 307 -8.82 1.51 -17.50
CA MET A 307 -7.86 2.61 -17.44
C MET A 307 -8.52 3.94 -17.80
N LEU A 308 -7.96 5.03 -17.28
CA LEU A 308 -8.16 6.38 -17.78
C LEU A 308 -6.78 6.95 -18.10
N TRP A 309 -6.61 7.40 -19.34
CA TRP A 309 -5.32 7.89 -19.83
C TRP A 309 -5.35 9.42 -19.99
N LEU A 310 -4.60 10.12 -19.15
CA LEU A 310 -4.33 11.55 -19.26
C LEU A 310 -3.07 11.77 -20.10
N HIS A 311 -3.20 12.47 -21.22
CA HIS A 311 -2.10 12.66 -22.17
C HIS A 311 -1.98 14.08 -22.71
N GLY A 312 -0.90 14.38 -23.42
CA GLY A 312 -0.53 15.75 -23.81
C GLY A 312 0.90 15.90 -24.32
N ILE A 313 1.20 17.07 -24.89
CA ILE A 313 2.48 17.38 -25.54
C ILE A 313 3.63 17.59 -24.53
N PRO A 314 4.91 17.42 -24.92
CA PRO A 314 6.05 17.76 -24.07
C PRO A 314 5.99 19.22 -23.59
N GLY A 315 6.17 19.45 -22.29
CA GLY A 315 6.08 20.78 -21.72
C GLY A 315 4.64 21.26 -21.49
N SER A 316 3.63 20.65 -22.15
CA SER A 316 2.26 20.78 -21.68
C SER A 316 2.14 20.19 -20.29
N ALA A 317 1.17 20.71 -19.57
CA ALA A 317 1.01 20.62 -18.16
C ALA A 317 0.96 19.21 -17.53
N ILE A 318 1.20 18.10 -18.26
CA ILE A 318 1.33 16.76 -17.69
C ILE A 318 2.31 16.85 -16.51
N LYS A 319 3.57 17.26 -16.70
CA LYS A 319 4.54 17.31 -15.59
C LYS A 319 4.48 18.53 -14.65
N ASN A 320 3.92 19.66 -15.09
CA ASN A 320 3.98 20.92 -14.34
C ASN A 320 2.67 21.31 -13.66
N LEU A 321 1.56 20.61 -13.95
CA LEU A 321 0.48 20.48 -12.98
C LEU A 321 0.85 19.34 -12.03
N ASN A 322 1.78 19.62 -11.12
CA ASN A 322 1.84 18.94 -9.83
C ASN A 322 0.41 18.83 -9.24
N GLY A 323 -0.46 19.81 -9.55
CA GLY A 323 -1.88 19.86 -9.20
C GLY A 323 -2.70 18.69 -9.73
N VAL A 324 -2.87 18.50 -11.03
CA VAL A 324 -3.86 17.53 -11.57
C VAL A 324 -3.61 16.08 -11.07
N ARG A 325 -2.36 15.64 -10.98
CA ARG A 325 -2.00 14.26 -10.60
C ARG A 325 -2.10 14.03 -9.10
N SER A 326 -1.57 14.97 -8.31
CA SER A 326 -1.75 14.94 -6.86
C SER A 326 -3.24 15.09 -6.51
N VAL A 327 -4.00 15.90 -7.26
CA VAL A 327 -5.46 16.05 -7.12
C VAL A 327 -6.20 14.73 -7.34
N VAL A 328 -5.82 13.90 -8.32
CA VAL A 328 -6.42 12.55 -8.48
C VAL A 328 -6.08 11.63 -7.30
N VAL A 329 -4.82 11.63 -6.85
CA VAL A 329 -4.42 10.84 -5.68
C VAL A 329 -5.12 11.33 -4.40
N GLU A 330 -5.21 12.64 -4.20
CA GLU A 330 -5.86 13.31 -3.07
C GLU A 330 -7.38 13.10 -3.09
N ASP A 331 -8.02 13.15 -4.24
CA ASP A 331 -9.44 12.80 -4.41
C ASP A 331 -9.69 11.33 -4.05
N ALA A 332 -8.84 10.42 -4.49
CA ALA A 332 -8.93 9.01 -4.14
C ALA A 332 -8.66 8.75 -2.65
N LEU A 333 -7.68 9.46 -2.06
CA LEU A 333 -7.38 9.41 -0.62
C LEU A 333 -8.53 9.96 0.22
N ARG A 334 -9.14 11.08 -0.18
CA ARG A 334 -10.32 11.66 0.48
C ARG A 334 -11.50 10.70 0.40
N ALA A 335 -11.79 10.16 -0.79
CA ALA A 335 -12.87 9.19 -0.97
C ALA A 335 -12.68 7.95 -0.07
N TYR A 336 -11.44 7.51 0.12
CA TYR A 336 -11.09 6.45 1.08
C TYR A 336 -11.30 6.87 2.54
N LEU A 337 -10.89 8.09 2.93
CA LEU A 337 -11.04 8.60 4.29
C LEU A 337 -12.50 8.87 4.68
N ASP A 338 -13.32 9.33 3.73
CA ASP A 338 -14.73 9.64 3.94
C ASP A 338 -15.60 8.37 3.98
N ASN A 339 -15.26 7.36 3.18
CA ASN A 339 -15.95 6.07 3.12
C ASN A 339 -15.19 4.97 3.88
N ARG A 340 -14.83 5.19 5.15
CA ARG A 340 -14.20 4.19 6.06
C ARG A 340 -15.10 2.98 6.37
N GLY A 341 -15.64 2.33 5.35
CA GLY A 341 -16.06 0.94 5.45
C GLY A 341 -14.82 0.06 5.69
N PRO A 342 -14.91 -1.01 6.48
CA PRO A 342 -13.77 -1.82 6.92
C PRO A 342 -13.02 -2.60 5.82
N GLN A 343 -13.26 -2.36 4.53
CA GLN A 343 -12.74 -3.18 3.42
C GLN A 343 -12.22 -2.43 2.19
N SER A 344 -12.35 -1.10 2.08
CA SER A 344 -11.77 -0.36 0.95
C SER A 344 -10.30 -0.04 1.24
N PRO A 345 -9.34 -0.37 0.35
CA PRO A 345 -7.94 -0.03 0.55
C PRO A 345 -7.68 1.46 0.27
N PRO A 346 -6.60 2.03 0.84
CA PRO A 346 -6.04 3.25 0.30
C PRO A 346 -5.70 3.10 -1.21
N PRO A 347 -5.81 4.16 -2.01
CA PRO A 347 -5.32 4.12 -3.39
C PRO A 347 -3.81 3.85 -3.41
N ALA A 348 -3.37 3.02 -4.36
CA ALA A 348 -1.95 2.84 -4.64
C ALA A 348 -1.52 3.87 -5.69
N TYR A 349 -0.35 4.46 -5.54
CA TYR A 349 0.15 5.45 -6.49
C TYR A 349 1.67 5.37 -6.67
N PHE A 350 2.14 5.77 -7.85
CA PHE A 350 3.56 5.78 -8.18
C PHE A 350 3.92 6.92 -9.12
N TYR A 351 5.08 7.53 -8.90
CA TYR A 351 5.62 8.63 -9.70
C TYR A 351 6.86 8.21 -10.48
N CYS A 352 6.70 7.91 -11.76
CA CYS A 352 7.81 7.52 -12.62
C CYS A 352 8.81 8.68 -12.77
N SER A 353 10.07 8.35 -12.97
CA SER A 353 11.13 9.34 -13.18
C SER A 353 12.27 8.75 -14.00
N ARG A 354 12.64 9.42 -15.08
CA ARG A 354 13.79 9.01 -15.91
C ARG A 354 15.07 9.59 -15.32
N ASN A 355 15.40 9.20 -14.09
CA ASN A 355 16.58 9.63 -13.36
C ASN A 355 17.56 8.47 -13.11
N PRO A 356 18.79 8.48 -13.69
CA PRO A 356 19.78 7.43 -13.46
C PRO A 356 20.19 7.25 -12.01
N ALA A 357 20.02 8.28 -11.16
CA ALA A 357 20.21 8.21 -9.72
C ALA A 357 19.05 7.51 -8.97
N GLU A 358 17.92 7.30 -9.64
CA GLU A 358 16.69 6.65 -9.15
C GLU A 358 16.20 5.59 -10.15
N PRO A 359 17.02 4.57 -10.46
CA PRO A 359 16.70 3.62 -11.52
C PRO A 359 15.37 2.89 -11.28
N GLY A 360 15.00 2.63 -10.02
CA GLY A 360 13.74 1.99 -9.65
C GLY A 360 12.50 2.76 -10.10
N ARG A 361 12.55 4.11 -10.17
CA ARG A 361 11.44 4.93 -10.68
C ARG A 361 11.23 4.83 -12.19
N SER A 362 12.12 4.14 -12.89
CA SER A 362 12.00 3.86 -14.33
C SER A 362 11.84 2.37 -14.64
N ASP A 363 11.95 1.49 -13.63
CA ASP A 363 11.89 0.04 -13.80
C ASP A 363 10.47 -0.49 -13.53
N PRO A 364 9.79 -1.07 -14.53
CA PRO A 364 8.52 -1.77 -14.36
C PRO A 364 8.41 -2.70 -13.15
N LYS A 365 9.50 -3.40 -12.79
CA LYS A 365 9.51 -4.33 -11.66
C LYS A 365 9.32 -3.59 -10.35
N GLU A 366 10.09 -2.53 -10.14
CA GLU A 366 10.05 -1.71 -8.93
C GLU A 366 8.72 -0.94 -8.81
N ILE A 367 8.17 -0.49 -9.94
CA ILE A 367 6.86 0.17 -9.98
C ILE A 367 5.76 -0.79 -9.49
N LEU A 368 5.66 -1.99 -10.08
CA LEU A 368 4.68 -2.99 -9.62
C LEU A 368 4.93 -3.41 -8.18
N ALA A 369 6.19 -3.53 -7.76
CA ALA A 369 6.55 -3.94 -6.42
C ALA A 369 6.12 -2.89 -5.38
N SER A 370 6.27 -1.60 -5.71
CA SER A 370 5.76 -0.49 -4.90
C SER A 370 4.23 -0.48 -4.79
N ILE A 371 3.53 -0.78 -5.89
CA ILE A 371 2.06 -0.94 -5.88
C ILE A 371 1.65 -2.13 -5.00
N ALA A 372 2.31 -3.28 -5.15
CA ALA A 372 2.04 -4.46 -4.34
C ALA A 372 2.28 -4.18 -2.84
N ARG A 373 3.34 -3.44 -2.50
CA ARG A 373 3.61 -2.96 -1.14
C ARG A 373 2.47 -2.12 -0.58
N GLN A 374 1.96 -1.18 -1.36
CA GLN A 374 0.83 -0.33 -0.93
C GLN A 374 -0.46 -1.13 -0.75
N LEU A 375 -0.70 -2.15 -1.58
CA LEU A 375 -1.87 -3.03 -1.48
C LEU A 375 -1.72 -4.16 -0.45
N SER A 376 -0.54 -4.35 0.14
CA SER A 376 -0.26 -5.44 1.08
C SER A 376 -0.89 -5.24 2.45
N CYS A 377 -1.43 -4.05 2.73
CA CYS A 377 -1.98 -3.70 4.03
C CYS A 377 -3.19 -2.79 3.88
N VAL A 378 -4.23 -3.04 4.68
CA VAL A 378 -5.46 -2.23 4.72
C VAL A 378 -5.25 -0.85 5.35
N GLY A 379 -4.14 -0.62 6.05
CA GLY A 379 -3.81 0.67 6.63
C GLY A 379 -2.54 0.63 7.49
N PRO A 380 -1.92 1.79 7.79
CA PRO A 380 -0.68 1.84 8.54
C PRO A 380 -0.77 1.12 9.90
N GLY A 381 0.18 0.23 10.18
CA GLY A 381 0.25 -0.51 11.45
C GLY A 381 -0.72 -1.68 11.58
N LEU A 382 -1.57 -1.92 10.58
CA LEU A 382 -2.45 -3.09 10.54
C LEU A 382 -1.68 -4.33 10.04
N PRO A 383 -2.20 -5.55 10.29
CA PRO A 383 -1.64 -6.78 9.75
C PRO A 383 -1.50 -6.75 8.24
N LEU A 384 -0.46 -7.43 7.73
CA LEU A 384 -0.29 -7.67 6.30
C LEU A 384 -1.31 -8.71 5.81
N LEU A 385 -1.76 -8.54 4.57
CA LEU A 385 -2.59 -9.54 3.91
C LEU A 385 -1.81 -10.83 3.68
N GLN A 386 -2.48 -11.97 3.88
CA GLN A 386 -1.88 -13.30 3.80
C GLN A 386 -1.10 -13.59 2.49
N PRO A 387 -1.54 -13.14 1.29
CA PRO A 387 -0.74 -13.31 0.07
C PRO A 387 0.67 -12.75 0.18
N THR A 388 0.84 -11.58 0.82
CA THR A 388 2.15 -10.95 1.01
C THR A 388 3.01 -11.75 1.99
N VAL A 389 2.42 -12.17 3.12
CA VAL A 389 3.10 -12.97 4.14
C VAL A 389 3.55 -14.32 3.58
N ALA A 390 2.67 -15.00 2.84
CA ALA A 390 2.97 -16.27 2.19
C ALA A 390 4.11 -16.14 1.19
N LYS A 391 4.08 -15.09 0.34
CA LYS A 391 5.13 -14.86 -0.66
C LYS A 391 6.48 -14.54 -0.01
N TYR A 392 6.48 -13.82 1.10
CA TYR A 392 7.69 -13.55 1.86
C TYR A 392 8.26 -14.84 2.49
N ARG A 393 7.42 -15.67 3.13
CA ARG A 393 7.83 -16.95 3.74
C ARG A 393 8.38 -17.94 2.69
N GLU A 394 7.81 -17.97 1.48
CA GLU A 394 8.34 -18.73 0.34
C GLU A 394 9.80 -18.32 0.06
N ARG A 395 10.05 -17.02 -0.05
CA ARG A 395 11.38 -16.47 -0.34
C ARG A 395 12.36 -16.65 0.82
N GLU A 396 11.89 -16.55 2.05
CA GLU A 396 12.68 -16.84 3.26
C GLU A 396 13.13 -18.31 3.29
N GLY A 397 12.25 -19.25 2.93
CA GLY A 397 12.58 -20.68 2.80
C GLY A 397 13.61 -20.98 1.69
N GLU A 398 13.65 -20.15 0.64
CA GLU A 398 14.67 -20.17 -0.42
C GLU A 398 15.95 -19.40 -0.06
N ALA A 399 16.08 -18.96 1.20
CA ALA A 399 17.18 -18.11 1.69
C ALA A 399 17.38 -16.84 0.86
N PHE A 400 16.30 -16.30 0.29
CA PHE A 400 16.31 -15.14 -0.61
C PHE A 400 17.30 -15.29 -1.79
N ALA A 401 17.38 -16.50 -2.37
CA ALA A 401 18.21 -16.78 -3.54
C ALA A 401 17.97 -15.79 -4.70
N ASP A 402 16.73 -15.33 -4.87
CA ASP A 402 16.38 -14.14 -5.66
C ASP A 402 15.94 -13.03 -4.70
N LYS A 403 16.62 -11.87 -4.77
CA LYS A 403 16.44 -10.77 -3.81
C LYS A 403 15.15 -9.99 -4.04
N SER A 404 14.60 -10.01 -5.25
CA SER A 404 13.38 -9.29 -5.61
C SER A 404 12.42 -10.17 -6.40
N LEU A 405 11.14 -9.78 -6.40
CA LEU A 405 10.13 -10.49 -7.17
C LEU A 405 10.25 -10.17 -8.66
N ARG A 406 10.04 -11.18 -9.51
CA ARG A 406 9.93 -10.98 -10.94
C ARG A 406 8.62 -10.27 -11.27
N LEU A 407 8.58 -9.53 -12.39
CA LEU A 407 7.41 -8.76 -12.83
C LEU A 407 6.09 -9.58 -12.81
N GLN A 408 6.14 -10.83 -13.30
CA GLN A 408 4.97 -11.72 -13.32
C GLN A 408 4.54 -12.16 -11.91
N GLU A 409 5.50 -12.44 -11.02
CA GLU A 409 5.20 -12.83 -9.64
C GLU A 409 4.58 -11.67 -8.86
N THR A 410 5.09 -10.45 -9.07
CA THR A 410 4.53 -9.24 -8.48
C THR A 410 3.12 -8.96 -9.02
N ARG A 411 2.88 -9.13 -10.32
CA ARG A 411 1.54 -9.06 -10.92
C ARG A 411 0.59 -10.07 -10.26
N ASP A 412 1.01 -11.31 -10.10
CA ASP A 412 0.18 -12.36 -9.49
C ASP A 412 -0.12 -12.08 -8.02
N LEU A 413 0.85 -11.53 -7.30
CA LEU A 413 0.63 -11.04 -5.94
C LEU A 413 -0.41 -9.91 -5.92
N ILE A 414 -0.33 -8.92 -6.82
CA ILE A 414 -1.35 -7.85 -6.92
C ILE A 414 -2.74 -8.43 -7.19
N LEU A 415 -2.87 -9.41 -8.09
CA LEU A 415 -4.14 -10.09 -8.35
C LEU A 415 -4.69 -10.80 -7.12
N GLN A 416 -3.84 -11.44 -6.31
CA GLN A 416 -4.26 -12.08 -5.06
C GLN A 416 -4.66 -11.05 -3.99
N LEU A 417 -3.93 -9.94 -3.88
CA LEU A 417 -4.25 -8.84 -2.96
C LEU A 417 -5.57 -8.17 -3.36
N ALA A 418 -5.81 -7.93 -4.64
CA ALA A 418 -7.02 -7.29 -5.14
C ALA A 418 -8.30 -7.99 -4.68
N LYS A 419 -8.30 -9.33 -4.55
CA LYS A 419 -9.44 -10.13 -4.05
C LYS A 419 -9.92 -9.73 -2.65
N HIS A 420 -9.07 -9.07 -1.88
CA HIS A 420 -9.38 -8.65 -0.52
C HIS A 420 -10.13 -7.32 -0.46
N TYR A 421 -10.23 -6.64 -1.61
CA TYR A 421 -10.74 -5.29 -1.74
C TYR A 421 -11.94 -5.25 -2.69
N PRO A 422 -12.99 -4.48 -2.38
CA PRO A 422 -14.13 -4.31 -3.28
C PRO A 422 -13.74 -3.50 -4.53
N VAL A 423 -12.89 -2.49 -4.34
CA VAL A 423 -12.37 -1.61 -5.39
C VAL A 423 -10.88 -1.38 -5.15
N VAL A 424 -10.08 -1.44 -6.21
CA VAL A 424 -8.66 -1.13 -6.22
C VAL A 424 -8.43 0.07 -7.14
N VAL A 425 -7.87 1.15 -6.60
CA VAL A 425 -7.49 2.34 -7.36
C VAL A 425 -5.98 2.42 -7.46
N ILE A 426 -5.45 2.52 -8.67
CA ILE A 426 -4.01 2.64 -8.95
C ILE A 426 -3.78 3.90 -9.77
N VAL A 427 -2.86 4.77 -9.35
CA VAL A 427 -2.49 6.01 -10.07
C VAL A 427 -1.03 5.96 -10.47
N ILE A 428 -0.74 5.92 -11.77
CA ILE A 428 0.62 5.92 -12.32
C ILE A 428 0.89 7.24 -13.01
N ASP A 429 1.88 7.94 -12.50
CA ASP A 429 2.28 9.22 -13.03
C ASP A 429 3.50 9.15 -13.95
N ALA A 430 3.43 9.88 -15.06
CA ALA A 430 4.49 10.08 -16.05
C ALA A 430 5.04 8.76 -16.64
N LEU A 431 4.15 7.89 -17.12
CA LEU A 431 4.52 6.58 -17.68
C LEU A 431 5.53 6.67 -18.84
N ASP A 432 5.59 7.79 -19.56
CA ASP A 432 6.61 8.07 -20.58
C ASP A 432 8.05 8.07 -20.03
N GLU A 433 8.23 8.22 -18.72
CA GLU A 433 9.53 8.17 -18.04
C GLU A 433 10.00 6.76 -17.69
N CYS A 434 9.13 5.76 -17.80
CA CYS A 434 9.54 4.37 -17.68
C CYS A 434 10.52 4.02 -18.79
N ASN A 435 11.45 3.10 -18.50
CA ASN A 435 12.42 2.63 -19.45
C ASN A 435 11.71 2.11 -20.72
N PRO A 436 11.92 2.74 -21.90
CA PRO A 436 11.20 2.39 -23.12
C PRO A 436 11.35 0.92 -23.53
N ALA A 437 12.50 0.30 -23.22
CA ALA A 437 12.78 -1.10 -23.56
C ALA A 437 11.89 -2.09 -22.78
N THR A 438 11.46 -1.74 -21.57
CA THR A 438 10.68 -2.62 -20.68
C THR A 438 9.27 -2.11 -20.39
N ARG A 439 8.96 -0.85 -20.72
CA ARG A 439 7.64 -0.19 -20.54
C ARG A 439 6.48 -1.00 -21.10
N ARG A 440 6.66 -1.68 -22.23
CA ARG A 440 5.63 -2.57 -22.81
C ARG A 440 5.24 -3.72 -21.88
N GLN A 441 6.19 -4.25 -21.11
CA GLN A 441 5.93 -5.33 -20.15
C GLN A 441 5.08 -4.83 -18.98
N PHE A 442 5.31 -3.59 -18.54
CA PHE A 442 4.49 -2.92 -17.54
C PHE A 442 3.03 -2.75 -17.99
N LEU A 443 2.83 -2.18 -19.19
CA LEU A 443 1.49 -1.99 -19.77
C LEU A 443 0.73 -3.32 -19.89
N ASN A 444 1.39 -4.38 -20.38
CA ASN A 444 0.80 -5.72 -20.46
C ASN A 444 0.42 -6.27 -19.07
N ALA A 445 1.23 -5.98 -18.04
CA ALA A 445 0.91 -6.39 -16.68
C ALA A 445 -0.31 -5.63 -16.13
N MET A 446 -0.45 -4.33 -16.40
CA MET A 446 -1.63 -3.54 -16.02
C MET A 446 -2.90 -4.02 -16.72
N GLU A 447 -2.83 -4.31 -18.03
CA GLU A 447 -3.95 -4.90 -18.79
C GLU A 447 -4.37 -6.25 -18.20
N SER A 448 -3.40 -7.08 -17.80
CA SER A 448 -3.66 -8.35 -17.12
C SER A 448 -4.31 -8.14 -15.75
N ILE A 449 -3.85 -7.16 -14.96
CA ILE A 449 -4.48 -6.84 -13.67
C ILE A 449 -5.94 -6.40 -13.86
N LEU A 450 -6.26 -5.59 -14.86
CA LEU A 450 -7.64 -5.19 -15.15
C LEU A 450 -8.53 -6.36 -15.55
N ARG A 451 -8.03 -7.21 -16.46
CA ARG A 451 -8.81 -8.30 -17.05
C ARG A 451 -8.98 -9.48 -16.09
N ASP A 452 -7.93 -9.81 -15.35
CA ASP A 452 -7.85 -11.05 -14.58
C ASP A 452 -8.22 -10.84 -13.09
N SER A 453 -8.43 -9.59 -12.64
CA SER A 453 -8.91 -9.28 -11.30
C SER A 453 -10.38 -9.62 -11.12
N SER A 454 -10.73 -10.24 -9.99
CA SER A 454 -12.13 -10.47 -9.58
C SER A 454 -12.78 -9.24 -8.93
N SER A 455 -11.99 -8.23 -8.58
CA SER A 455 -12.44 -6.98 -7.96
C SER A 455 -12.46 -5.86 -8.99
N LEU A 456 -13.22 -4.80 -8.72
CA LEU A 456 -13.26 -3.61 -9.56
C LEU A 456 -11.90 -2.90 -9.52
N VAL A 457 -11.25 -2.72 -10.67
CA VAL A 457 -9.94 -2.08 -10.76
C VAL A 457 -10.04 -0.81 -11.59
N LYS A 458 -9.61 0.31 -11.00
CA LYS A 458 -9.55 1.62 -11.63
C LYS A 458 -8.09 2.04 -11.73
N ILE A 459 -7.59 2.18 -12.95
CA ILE A 459 -6.20 2.61 -13.19
C ILE A 459 -6.21 3.99 -13.84
N PHE A 460 -5.54 4.96 -13.23
CA PHE A 460 -5.27 6.24 -13.84
C PHE A 460 -3.81 6.27 -14.31
N VAL A 461 -3.58 6.68 -15.55
CA VAL A 461 -2.23 6.83 -16.11
C VAL A 461 -2.07 8.23 -16.67
N SER A 462 -0.97 8.90 -16.32
CA SER A 462 -0.53 10.11 -17.02
C SER A 462 0.71 9.82 -17.88
N SER A 463 0.76 10.33 -19.10
CA SER A 463 1.96 10.22 -19.95
C SER A 463 1.99 11.25 -21.07
N ARG A 464 3.12 11.36 -21.77
CA ARG A 464 3.18 11.91 -23.13
C ARG A 464 2.64 10.93 -24.18
N ASP A 465 2.46 11.43 -25.39
CA ASP A 465 1.95 10.69 -26.56
C ASP A 465 3.04 9.85 -27.26
N ASP A 466 3.86 9.13 -26.48
CA ASP A 466 4.83 8.20 -27.04
C ASP A 466 4.09 7.09 -27.82
N GLN A 467 4.55 6.77 -29.03
CA GLN A 467 3.82 5.88 -29.97
C GLN A 467 3.44 4.52 -29.36
N ASP A 468 4.32 3.94 -28.55
CA ASP A 468 4.07 2.65 -27.90
C ASP A 468 3.04 2.75 -26.77
N ILE A 469 2.91 3.91 -26.11
CA ILE A 469 1.86 4.18 -25.12
C ILE A 469 0.54 4.41 -25.83
N VAL A 470 0.51 5.29 -26.84
CA VAL A 470 -0.68 5.57 -27.67
C VAL A 470 -1.26 4.27 -28.21
N TYR A 471 -0.42 3.42 -28.83
CA TYR A 471 -0.84 2.15 -29.39
C TYR A 471 -1.58 1.26 -28.37
N LYS A 472 -1.17 1.29 -27.10
CA LYS A 472 -1.75 0.48 -26.03
C LYS A 472 -2.94 1.12 -25.35
N LEU A 473 -2.94 2.44 -25.19
CA LEU A 473 -3.93 3.15 -24.40
C LEU A 473 -5.06 3.78 -25.23
N GLN A 474 -4.95 3.82 -26.56
CA GLN A 474 -5.94 4.42 -27.47
C GLN A 474 -7.36 3.83 -27.36
N GLU A 475 -7.51 2.59 -26.90
CA GLU A 475 -8.83 1.93 -26.75
C GLU A 475 -9.50 2.25 -25.41
N TYR A 476 -8.77 2.83 -24.46
CA TYR A 476 -9.32 3.24 -23.17
C TYR A 476 -9.85 4.67 -23.22
N PRO A 477 -10.77 5.03 -22.31
CA PRO A 477 -11.10 6.42 -22.07
C PRO A 477 -9.82 7.25 -21.90
N SER A 478 -9.68 8.27 -22.74
CA SER A 478 -8.54 9.18 -22.69
C SER A 478 -9.00 10.61 -22.52
N PHE A 479 -8.08 11.40 -22.00
CA PHE A 479 -8.24 12.82 -21.79
C PHE A 479 -6.97 13.51 -22.30
N GLU A 480 -7.15 14.40 -23.28
CA GLU A 480 -6.05 15.23 -23.78
C GLU A 480 -6.00 16.56 -23.01
N LEU A 481 -4.84 16.84 -22.40
CA LEU A 481 -4.48 18.16 -21.89
C LEU A 481 -4.14 19.09 -23.06
N SER A 482 -5.18 19.60 -23.72
CA SER A 482 -5.01 20.62 -24.75
C SER A 482 -4.70 21.99 -24.12
N SER A 483 -4.06 22.86 -24.91
CA SER A 483 -3.79 24.26 -24.55
C SER A 483 -5.05 25.04 -24.17
N ASP A 484 -6.20 24.67 -24.71
CA ASP A 484 -7.47 25.35 -24.42
C ASP A 484 -7.99 24.99 -23.04
N ARG A 485 -7.84 23.73 -22.61
CA ARG A 485 -8.37 23.24 -21.34
C ARG A 485 -7.57 23.70 -20.14
N ASN A 486 -6.27 23.93 -20.30
CA ASN A 486 -5.40 24.43 -19.24
C ASN A 486 -5.16 25.95 -19.30
N ARG A 487 -5.77 26.66 -20.26
CA ARG A 487 -5.61 28.11 -20.44
C ARG A 487 -5.94 28.91 -19.17
N ASP A 488 -7.05 28.58 -18.53
CA ASP A 488 -7.50 29.29 -17.32
C ASP A 488 -6.56 29.04 -16.13
N ASP A 489 -6.05 27.81 -15.98
CA ASP A 489 -5.08 27.49 -14.93
C ASP A 489 -3.73 28.17 -15.20
N ILE A 490 -3.29 28.25 -16.46
CA ILE A 490 -2.08 29.00 -16.86
C ILE A 490 -2.28 30.49 -16.61
N ALA A 491 -3.44 31.06 -16.94
CA ALA A 491 -3.74 32.46 -16.71
C ALA A 491 -3.67 32.80 -15.22
N LYS A 492 -4.34 32.00 -14.37
CA LYS A 492 -4.28 32.14 -12.91
C LYS A 492 -2.86 32.00 -12.38
N PHE A 493 -2.10 31.04 -12.89
CA PHE A 493 -0.70 30.84 -12.51
C PHE A 493 0.17 32.03 -12.88
N VAL A 494 0.11 32.49 -14.13
CA VAL A 494 0.88 33.65 -14.60
C VAL A 494 0.51 34.90 -13.82
N GLU A 495 -0.77 35.13 -13.56
CA GLU A 495 -1.24 36.24 -12.73
C GLU A 495 -0.67 36.16 -11.32
N SER A 496 -0.85 35.02 -10.63
CA SER A 496 -0.36 34.80 -9.27
C SER A 496 1.16 35.01 -9.15
N GLU A 497 1.94 34.38 -10.04
CA GLU A 497 3.39 34.48 -10.04
C GLU A 497 3.87 35.89 -10.37
N THR A 498 3.26 36.55 -11.37
CA THR A 498 3.60 37.94 -11.72
C THR A 498 3.35 38.87 -10.54
N ASN A 499 2.21 38.71 -9.85
CA ASN A 499 1.87 39.51 -8.67
C ASN A 499 2.91 39.28 -7.56
N SER A 500 3.21 38.02 -7.26
CA SER A 500 4.21 37.65 -6.24
C SER A 500 5.60 38.23 -6.53
N MET A 501 6.05 38.18 -7.79
CA MET A 501 7.34 38.72 -8.21
C MET A 501 7.40 40.25 -8.15
N ILE A 502 6.29 40.94 -8.42
CA ILE A 502 6.19 42.40 -8.27
C ILE A 502 6.16 42.80 -6.79
N GLU A 503 5.37 42.11 -5.97
CA GLU A 503 5.23 42.37 -4.53
C GLU A 503 6.54 42.15 -3.76
N SER A 504 7.27 41.09 -4.10
CA SER A 504 8.62 40.82 -3.56
C SER A 504 9.68 41.80 -4.05
N GLY A 505 9.37 42.62 -5.08
CA GLY A 505 10.30 43.56 -5.69
C GLY A 505 11.36 42.91 -6.59
N ALA A 506 11.19 41.63 -6.94
CA ALA A 506 12.02 40.93 -7.91
C ALA A 506 11.78 41.44 -9.34
N MET A 507 10.56 41.88 -9.64
CA MET A 507 10.17 42.42 -10.95
C MET A 507 9.60 43.84 -10.82
N LEU A 508 9.87 44.69 -11.80
CA LEU A 508 9.34 46.07 -11.89
C LEU A 508 9.61 46.96 -10.68
N ARG A 509 10.62 46.67 -9.84
CA ARG A 509 10.90 47.38 -8.57
C ARG A 509 10.84 48.90 -8.67
N TYR A 510 11.52 49.45 -9.69
CA TYR A 510 11.67 50.90 -9.93
C TYR A 510 10.69 51.46 -10.97
N SER A 511 9.74 50.66 -11.45
CA SER A 511 8.81 51.08 -12.50
C SER A 511 7.81 52.11 -11.97
N THR A 512 7.54 53.15 -12.75
CA THR A 512 6.45 54.10 -12.53
C THR A 512 5.14 53.68 -13.21
N ARG A 513 5.17 52.61 -14.03
CA ARG A 513 4.05 52.09 -14.82
C ARG A 513 3.77 50.62 -14.49
N LYS A 514 3.82 50.28 -13.19
CA LYS A 514 3.71 48.91 -12.69
C LYS A 514 2.45 48.21 -13.20
N GLU A 515 1.27 48.81 -13.04
CA GLU A 515 0.01 48.17 -13.45
C GLU A 515 -0.10 47.96 -14.96
N GLU A 516 0.36 48.92 -15.78
CA GLU A 516 0.37 48.77 -17.25
C GLU A 516 1.26 47.60 -17.67
N LEU A 517 2.48 47.53 -17.13
CA LEU A 517 3.43 46.47 -17.48
C LEU A 517 2.98 45.12 -16.92
N ARG A 518 2.44 45.08 -15.70
CA ARG A 518 1.85 43.89 -15.09
C ARG A 518 0.79 43.28 -16.00
N GLN A 519 -0.18 44.08 -16.45
CA GLN A 519 -1.25 43.61 -17.32
C GLN A 519 -0.71 43.07 -18.64
N ARG A 520 0.24 43.78 -19.26
CA ARG A 520 0.89 43.33 -20.50
C ARG A 520 1.70 42.05 -20.33
N ILE A 521 2.40 41.87 -19.20
CA ILE A 521 3.13 40.64 -18.90
C ILE A 521 2.15 39.47 -18.84
N ILE A 522 1.08 39.62 -18.07
CA ILE A 522 0.07 38.58 -17.90
C ILE A 522 -0.52 38.19 -19.26
N GLU A 523 -0.98 39.17 -20.04
CA GLU A 523 -1.57 38.93 -21.36
C GLU A 523 -0.63 38.19 -22.32
N GLU A 524 0.59 38.71 -22.49
CA GLU A 524 1.52 38.21 -23.52
C GLU A 524 2.11 36.85 -23.13
N VAL A 525 2.45 36.65 -21.85
CA VAL A 525 2.96 35.36 -21.36
C VAL A 525 1.85 34.30 -21.39
N THR A 526 0.63 34.63 -20.97
CA THR A 526 -0.49 33.68 -21.04
C THR A 526 -0.83 33.28 -22.48
N ASN A 527 -0.86 34.24 -23.41
CA ASN A 527 -1.17 33.95 -24.82
C ASN A 527 -0.06 33.13 -25.51
N SER A 528 1.20 33.36 -25.14
CA SER A 528 2.36 32.70 -25.75
C SER A 528 2.72 31.36 -25.10
N ALA A 529 2.18 31.05 -23.91
CA ALA A 529 2.51 29.82 -23.19
C ALA A 529 2.11 28.54 -23.93
N ASN A 530 1.12 28.60 -24.82
CA ASN A 530 0.65 27.48 -25.65
C ASN A 530 0.49 26.16 -24.86
N GLY A 531 -0.16 26.23 -23.69
CA GLY A 531 -0.38 25.09 -22.82
C GLY A 531 0.80 24.67 -21.92
N MET A 532 1.92 25.41 -21.93
CA MET A 532 3.15 25.07 -21.21
C MET A 532 3.43 25.95 -19.99
N PHE A 533 3.13 25.46 -18.78
CA PHE A 533 3.46 26.15 -17.53
C PHE A 533 4.96 26.42 -17.38
N ARG A 534 5.81 25.43 -17.72
CA ARG A 534 7.27 25.60 -17.58
C ARG A 534 7.79 26.73 -18.46
N TRP A 535 7.24 26.85 -19.66
CA TRP A 535 7.58 27.97 -20.54
C TRP A 535 7.20 29.29 -19.85
N ALA A 536 5.98 29.40 -19.31
CA ALA A 536 5.54 30.60 -18.62
C ALA A 536 6.42 30.95 -17.41
N THR A 537 6.75 29.96 -16.55
CA THR A 537 7.67 30.14 -15.42
C THR A 537 9.02 30.69 -15.85
N LEU A 538 9.63 30.08 -16.88
CA LEU A 538 10.94 30.49 -17.38
C LEU A 538 10.91 31.91 -17.97
N GLN A 539 9.84 32.29 -18.64
CA GLN A 539 9.69 33.66 -19.14
C GLN A 539 9.54 34.67 -18.01
N LEU A 540 8.70 34.40 -17.00
CA LEU A 540 8.55 35.28 -15.85
C LEU A 540 9.88 35.46 -15.11
N GLN A 541 10.63 34.38 -14.92
CA GLN A 541 11.98 34.44 -14.35
C GLN A 541 12.94 35.26 -15.20
N ALA A 542 12.93 35.08 -16.53
CA ALA A 542 13.76 35.87 -17.44
C ALA A 542 13.42 37.38 -17.41
N LEU A 543 12.16 37.73 -17.13
CA LEU A 543 11.74 39.12 -16.96
C LEU A 543 12.25 39.75 -15.64
N CYS A 544 12.48 38.95 -14.60
CA CYS A 544 13.09 39.41 -13.35
C CYS A 544 14.55 39.86 -13.52
N ASP A 545 15.26 39.33 -14.52
CA ASP A 545 16.64 39.73 -14.82
C ASP A 545 16.72 41.16 -15.41
N LEU A 546 15.59 41.76 -15.81
CA LEU A 546 15.54 43.02 -16.55
C LEU A 546 15.34 44.22 -15.61
N SER A 547 16.24 45.20 -15.71
CA SER A 547 16.24 46.35 -14.80
C SER A 547 15.36 47.53 -15.24
N SER A 548 14.92 47.59 -16.50
CA SER A 548 14.18 48.74 -17.04
C SER A 548 12.87 48.37 -17.71
N ASP A 549 11.88 49.26 -17.59
CA ASP A 549 10.60 49.22 -18.31
C ASP A 549 10.76 48.99 -19.82
N ALA A 550 11.81 49.56 -20.43
CA ALA A 550 12.08 49.44 -21.86
C ALA A 550 12.54 48.02 -22.22
N ALA A 551 13.48 47.46 -21.44
CA ALA A 551 13.95 46.09 -21.61
C ALA A 551 12.82 45.07 -21.42
N VAL A 552 11.96 45.29 -20.42
CA VAL A 552 10.77 44.44 -20.19
C VAL A 552 9.84 44.46 -21.41
N ARG A 553 9.52 45.65 -21.95
CA ARG A 553 8.70 45.76 -23.17
C ARG A 553 9.35 45.08 -24.38
N GLU A 554 10.66 45.22 -24.54
CA GLU A 554 11.39 44.56 -25.63
C GLU A 554 11.31 43.04 -25.52
N ARG A 555 11.57 42.49 -24.32
CA ARG A 555 11.53 41.04 -24.10
C ARG A 555 10.13 40.46 -24.32
N ILE A 556 9.10 41.12 -23.82
CA ILE A 556 7.71 40.68 -24.01
C ILE A 556 7.32 40.73 -25.50
N GLY A 557 7.83 41.70 -26.26
CA GLY A 557 7.61 41.76 -27.71
C GLY A 557 8.37 40.71 -28.53
N ARG A 558 9.29 39.95 -27.90
CA ARG A 558 10.16 38.96 -28.54
C ARG A 558 10.32 37.72 -27.65
N LEU A 559 9.20 37.14 -27.22
CA LEU A 559 9.22 35.92 -26.43
C LEU A 559 9.62 34.72 -27.31
N PRO A 560 10.58 33.88 -26.86
CA PRO A 560 10.95 32.66 -27.56
C PRO A 560 9.75 31.73 -27.80
N PRO A 561 9.54 31.22 -29.03
CA PRO A 561 8.33 30.48 -29.37
C PRO A 561 8.28 29.08 -28.76
N THR A 562 9.43 28.48 -28.42
CA THR A 562 9.48 27.12 -27.87
C THR A 562 10.23 27.04 -26.55
N LEU A 563 9.96 25.96 -25.80
CA LEU A 563 10.71 25.64 -24.57
C LEU A 563 12.18 25.30 -24.87
N GLU A 564 12.48 24.74 -26.04
CA GLU A 564 13.85 24.43 -26.47
C GLU A 564 14.65 25.71 -26.72
N ASP A 565 14.03 26.74 -27.29
CA ASP A 565 14.67 28.05 -27.49
C ASP A 565 15.04 28.70 -26.14
N LEU A 566 14.17 28.61 -25.15
CA LEU A 566 14.47 29.08 -23.79
C LEU A 566 15.64 28.36 -23.14
N TYR A 567 15.75 27.04 -23.33
CA TYR A 567 16.88 26.27 -22.83
C TYR A 567 18.16 26.61 -23.58
N ARG A 568 18.09 26.85 -24.89
CA ARG A 568 19.22 27.32 -25.69
C ARG A 568 19.73 28.67 -25.19
N GLU A 569 18.84 29.66 -25.03
CA GLU A 569 19.20 30.96 -24.46
C GLU A 569 19.82 30.82 -23.06
N SER A 570 19.25 29.95 -22.23
CA SER A 570 19.77 29.72 -20.87
C SER A 570 21.14 29.06 -20.88
N LEU A 571 21.37 28.08 -21.77
CA LEU A 571 22.66 27.41 -21.91
C LEU A 571 23.72 28.36 -22.48
N GLU A 572 23.36 29.19 -23.47
CA GLU A 572 24.23 30.25 -24.01
C GLU A 572 24.64 31.26 -22.93
N LYS A 573 23.74 31.61 -22.00
CA LYS A 573 24.11 32.45 -20.83
C LYS A 573 25.18 31.78 -19.97
N LEU A 574 25.09 30.47 -19.74
CA LEU A 574 26.08 29.71 -18.96
C LEU A 574 27.44 29.67 -19.67
N ASP A 575 27.45 29.41 -20.98
CA ASP A 575 28.68 29.36 -21.76
C ASP A 575 29.36 30.73 -21.91
N ASN A 576 28.60 31.82 -21.74
CA ASN A 576 29.10 33.19 -21.82
C ASN A 576 29.38 33.85 -20.46
N TYR A 577 29.36 33.09 -19.35
CA TYR A 577 29.84 33.61 -18.06
C TYR A 577 31.24 34.18 -18.19
N GLN A 578 31.53 35.31 -17.55
CA GLN A 578 32.81 36.03 -17.71
C GLN A 578 33.99 35.20 -17.18
N ALA A 579 33.82 34.58 -16.00
CA ALA A 579 34.86 33.78 -15.37
C ALA A 579 34.86 32.34 -15.90
N GLU A 580 36.06 31.84 -16.25
CA GLU A 580 36.24 30.45 -16.70
C GLU A 580 35.86 29.44 -15.60
N ALA A 581 36.09 29.78 -14.34
CA ALA A 581 35.70 28.94 -13.21
C ALA A 581 34.19 28.70 -13.17
N ASP A 582 33.39 29.76 -13.35
CA ASP A 582 31.92 29.66 -13.34
C ASP A 582 31.40 28.80 -14.50
N ARG A 583 31.98 28.97 -15.71
CA ARG A 583 31.68 28.12 -16.88
C ARG A 583 31.96 26.65 -16.57
N LYS A 584 33.11 26.35 -15.98
CA LYS A 584 33.50 24.98 -15.58
C LYS A 584 32.55 24.42 -14.53
N TYR A 585 32.22 25.19 -13.49
CA TYR A 585 31.28 24.76 -12.46
C TYR A 585 29.91 24.44 -13.04
N ALA A 586 29.34 25.33 -13.85
CA ALA A 586 28.03 25.11 -14.47
C ALA A 586 28.01 23.83 -15.31
N ARG A 587 29.04 23.59 -16.14
CA ARG A 587 29.16 22.36 -16.93
C ARG A 587 29.29 21.11 -16.05
N ARG A 588 30.07 21.17 -14.97
CA ARG A 588 30.25 20.02 -14.04
C ARG A 588 28.99 19.73 -13.26
N ILE A 589 28.27 20.74 -12.78
CA ILE A 589 26.97 20.58 -12.10
C ILE A 589 25.99 19.83 -13.02
N LEU A 590 25.80 20.32 -14.25
CA LEU A 590 24.90 19.68 -15.21
C LEU A 590 25.39 18.28 -15.62
N GLY A 591 26.70 18.10 -15.81
CA GLY A 591 27.32 16.82 -16.15
C GLY A 591 27.12 15.76 -15.07
N TRP A 592 27.37 16.08 -13.79
CA TRP A 592 27.15 15.17 -12.68
C TRP A 592 25.69 14.74 -12.56
N LEU A 593 24.74 15.65 -12.75
CA LEU A 593 23.32 15.33 -12.76
C LEU A 593 22.91 14.42 -13.94
N LEU A 594 23.63 14.44 -15.06
CA LEU A 594 23.40 13.53 -16.18
C LEU A 594 23.96 12.13 -15.94
N CYS A 595 25.16 12.01 -15.35
CA CYS A 595 25.87 10.73 -15.25
C CYS A 595 25.74 10.00 -13.90
N ALA A 596 25.36 10.69 -12.82
CA ALA A 596 25.26 10.09 -11.48
C ALA A 596 24.32 8.88 -11.46
N ARG A 597 24.84 7.73 -10.99
CA ARG A 597 24.13 6.44 -10.94
C ARG A 597 23.48 6.12 -9.60
N ARG A 598 23.69 6.99 -8.61
CA ARG A 598 23.03 6.96 -7.30
C ARG A 598 22.71 8.39 -6.90
N LYS A 599 21.75 8.57 -5.98
CA LYS A 599 21.55 9.85 -5.32
C LYS A 599 22.85 10.26 -4.62
N LEU A 600 23.28 11.50 -4.87
CA LEU A 600 24.34 12.16 -4.13
C LEU A 600 23.66 13.12 -3.18
N ASN A 601 23.97 13.01 -1.88
CA ASN A 601 23.51 14.03 -0.95
C ASN A 601 24.18 15.37 -1.28
N SER A 602 23.73 16.45 -0.64
CA SER A 602 24.19 17.78 -1.00
C SER A 602 25.70 17.95 -0.79
N ASP A 603 26.27 17.41 0.29
CA ASP A 603 27.71 17.53 0.59
C ASP A 603 28.57 16.74 -0.41
N GLU A 604 28.16 15.51 -0.76
CA GLU A 604 28.80 14.69 -1.78
C GLU A 604 28.78 15.39 -3.14
N PHE A 605 27.61 15.93 -3.52
CA PHE A 605 27.44 16.62 -4.79
C PHE A 605 28.31 17.88 -4.88
N LEU A 606 28.28 18.71 -3.83
CA LEU A 606 29.08 19.94 -3.77
C LEU A 606 30.58 19.64 -3.85
N THR A 607 31.04 18.57 -3.19
CA THR A 607 32.44 18.14 -3.26
C THR A 607 32.79 17.68 -4.67
N ALA A 608 31.95 16.83 -5.28
CA ALA A 608 32.18 16.25 -6.60
C ALA A 608 32.23 17.31 -7.73
N VAL A 609 31.40 18.36 -7.65
CA VAL A 609 31.45 19.46 -8.63
C VAL A 609 32.61 20.42 -8.38
N SER A 610 33.11 20.48 -7.14
CA SER A 610 34.16 21.44 -6.75
C SER A 610 35.58 20.95 -7.01
N ILE A 611 35.81 19.64 -6.93
CA ILE A 611 37.16 19.07 -6.94
C ILE A 611 37.94 19.29 -8.25
N ALA A 612 37.25 19.34 -9.38
CA ALA A 612 37.87 19.50 -10.69
C ALA A 612 38.13 20.97 -11.06
N VAL A 613 37.87 21.92 -10.15
CA VAL A 613 38.17 23.34 -10.34
C VAL A 613 39.30 23.74 -9.37
N PRO A 614 40.56 23.78 -9.86
CA PRO A 614 41.71 24.11 -9.01
C PRO A 614 41.52 25.47 -8.32
N SER A 615 41.80 25.51 -7.01
CA SER A 615 41.75 26.73 -6.18
C SER A 615 40.38 27.41 -6.05
N GLY A 616 39.28 26.79 -6.51
CA GLY A 616 37.96 27.43 -6.52
C GLY A 616 37.15 27.30 -5.22
N GLY A 617 37.60 26.50 -4.26
CA GLY A 617 36.90 26.26 -2.99
C GLY A 617 35.61 25.45 -3.16
N LEU A 618 35.01 25.05 -2.04
CA LEU A 618 33.76 24.30 -2.02
C LEU A 618 32.58 25.24 -2.34
N LEU A 619 31.77 24.89 -3.34
CA LEU A 619 30.54 25.63 -3.61
C LEU A 619 29.52 25.47 -2.48
N THR A 620 28.74 26.52 -2.25
CA THR A 620 27.53 26.47 -1.41
C THR A 620 26.31 26.06 -2.23
N LYS A 621 25.25 25.59 -1.56
CA LYS A 621 23.96 25.26 -2.21
C LYS A 621 23.41 26.46 -3.01
N ALA A 622 23.52 27.66 -2.47
CA ALA A 622 23.08 28.89 -3.13
C ALA A 622 23.90 29.20 -4.40
N GLN A 623 25.20 28.94 -4.39
CA GLN A 623 26.04 29.13 -5.58
C GLN A 623 25.69 28.14 -6.69
N VAL A 624 25.41 26.87 -6.38
CA VAL A 624 24.95 25.89 -7.38
C VAL A 624 23.66 26.36 -8.06
N LEU A 625 22.68 26.80 -7.26
CA LEU A 625 21.41 27.31 -7.77
C LEU A 625 21.59 28.61 -8.55
N GLY A 626 22.50 29.48 -8.12
CA GLY A 626 22.85 30.72 -8.84
C GLY A 626 23.55 30.45 -10.17
N LEU A 627 24.47 29.49 -10.22
CA LEU A 627 25.25 29.17 -11.42
C LEU A 627 24.46 28.42 -12.49
N CYS A 628 23.48 27.60 -12.11
CA CYS A 628 22.71 26.81 -13.08
C CYS A 628 21.27 27.30 -13.23
N HIS A 629 20.89 28.35 -12.49
CA HIS A 629 19.58 29.00 -12.51
C HIS A 629 18.43 28.00 -12.74
N ASN A 630 17.76 28.13 -13.88
CA ASN A 630 16.54 27.43 -14.23
C ASN A 630 16.74 25.96 -14.61
N PHE A 631 17.97 25.45 -14.62
CA PHE A 631 18.24 24.05 -14.91
C PHE A 631 18.21 23.17 -13.68
N VAL A 632 18.54 23.69 -12.49
CA VAL A 632 18.79 22.89 -11.30
C VAL A 632 17.93 23.39 -10.14
N ILE A 633 17.35 22.46 -9.39
CA ILE A 633 16.66 22.73 -8.13
C ILE A 633 17.22 21.84 -7.03
N PHE A 634 17.06 22.30 -5.79
CA PHE A 634 17.48 21.58 -4.60
C PHE A 634 16.26 21.00 -3.89
N ASP A 635 16.27 19.69 -3.68
CA ASP A 635 15.24 18.96 -2.95
C ASP A 635 15.60 18.93 -1.47
N GLN A 636 14.84 19.66 -0.65
CA GLN A 636 15.11 19.78 0.78
C GLN A 636 14.75 18.48 1.54
N ALA A 637 13.71 17.76 1.10
CA ALA A 637 13.25 16.54 1.76
C ALA A 637 14.24 15.38 1.55
N LEU A 638 14.86 15.32 0.37
CA LEU A 638 15.81 14.27 -0.02
C LEU A 638 17.28 14.68 0.11
N ASP A 639 17.56 15.93 0.48
CA ASP A 639 18.89 16.57 0.49
C ASP A 639 19.68 16.33 -0.81
N THR A 640 19.05 16.49 -1.97
CA THR A 640 19.67 16.17 -3.27
C THR A 640 19.45 17.26 -4.31
N PHE A 641 20.41 17.44 -5.22
CA PHE A 641 20.23 18.28 -6.41
C PHE A 641 19.61 17.46 -7.55
N ARG A 642 18.74 18.10 -8.34
CA ARG A 642 18.12 17.49 -9.53
C ARG A 642 17.86 18.52 -10.60
N PHE A 643 17.63 18.05 -11.82
CA PHE A 643 17.12 18.92 -12.87
C PHE A 643 15.75 19.45 -12.49
N ALA A 644 15.52 20.72 -12.79
CA ALA A 644 14.24 21.38 -12.56
C ALA A 644 13.08 20.68 -13.27
N HIS A 645 13.37 20.05 -14.42
CA HIS A 645 12.39 19.29 -15.20
C HIS A 645 13.09 18.29 -16.13
N LEU A 646 12.44 17.17 -16.50
CA LEU A 646 13.03 16.18 -17.42
C LEU A 646 13.38 16.76 -18.79
N SER A 647 12.60 17.72 -19.30
CA SER A 647 12.91 18.35 -20.59
C SER A 647 14.27 19.08 -20.58
N VAL A 648 14.79 19.46 -19.41
CA VAL A 648 16.17 19.94 -19.28
C VAL A 648 17.15 18.82 -19.60
N ARG A 649 16.99 17.64 -18.99
CA ARG A 649 17.82 16.47 -19.29
C ARG A 649 17.72 16.11 -20.77
N GLU A 650 16.51 16.03 -21.32
CA GLU A 650 16.29 15.72 -22.74
C GLU A 650 16.97 16.72 -23.68
N PHE A 651 16.93 18.00 -23.33
CA PHE A 651 17.61 19.05 -24.07
C PHE A 651 19.14 18.88 -24.00
N LEU A 652 19.68 18.65 -22.80
CA LEU A 652 21.13 18.49 -22.59
C LEU A 652 21.67 17.20 -23.23
N GLU A 653 20.93 16.10 -23.20
CA GLU A 653 21.30 14.82 -23.83
C GLU A 653 21.47 14.94 -25.36
N LYS A 654 20.84 15.94 -25.99
CA LYS A 654 21.02 16.25 -27.42
C LYS A 654 22.23 17.12 -27.71
N GLN A 655 22.85 17.73 -26.70
CA GLN A 655 23.97 18.65 -26.88
C GLN A 655 25.30 17.89 -26.91
N VAL A 656 26.12 18.17 -27.93
CA VAL A 656 27.45 17.55 -28.09
C VAL A 656 28.35 17.78 -26.86
N ALA A 657 28.24 18.96 -26.23
CA ALA A 657 28.99 19.33 -25.03
C ALA A 657 28.67 18.46 -23.79
N TYR A 658 27.58 17.69 -23.82
CA TYR A 658 27.14 16.81 -22.73
C TYR A 658 27.03 15.34 -23.18
N ALA A 659 27.73 14.96 -24.24
CA ALA A 659 27.80 13.57 -24.68
C ALA A 659 28.24 12.64 -23.53
N SER A 660 27.62 11.45 -23.44
CA SER A 660 27.81 10.53 -22.30
C SER A 660 29.27 10.15 -22.04
N SER A 661 30.07 9.99 -23.09
CA SER A 661 31.51 9.70 -22.97
C SER A 661 32.28 10.83 -22.27
N LEU A 662 31.97 12.09 -22.61
CA LEU A 662 32.62 13.27 -22.06
C LEU A 662 32.25 13.49 -20.59
N ILE A 663 30.96 13.43 -20.25
CA ILE A 663 30.52 13.58 -18.85
C ILE A 663 31.03 12.43 -17.97
N ASN A 664 31.12 11.21 -18.49
CA ASN A 664 31.70 10.08 -17.75
C ASN A 664 33.20 10.27 -17.54
N ALA A 665 33.92 10.83 -18.52
CA ALA A 665 35.33 11.17 -18.38
C ALA A 665 35.55 12.24 -17.31
N TRP A 666 34.71 13.28 -17.27
CA TRP A 666 34.72 14.30 -16.22
C TRP A 666 34.49 13.73 -14.83
N ALA A 667 33.54 12.81 -14.68
CA ALA A 667 33.30 12.14 -13.41
C ALA A 667 34.49 11.26 -13.00
N ALA A 668 35.08 10.51 -13.94
CA ALA A 668 36.25 9.69 -13.69
C ALA A 668 37.47 10.52 -13.25
N GLU A 669 37.71 11.65 -13.92
CA GLU A 669 38.76 12.60 -13.55
C GLU A 669 38.57 13.14 -12.13
N ALA A 670 37.35 13.57 -11.77
CA ALA A 670 37.04 14.05 -10.43
C ALA A 670 37.28 12.96 -9.36
N CYS A 671 36.86 11.72 -9.62
CA CYS A 671 37.14 10.59 -8.74
C CYS A 671 38.65 10.33 -8.58
N LEU A 672 39.42 10.42 -9.67
CA LEU A 672 40.86 10.22 -9.64
C LEU A 672 41.57 11.32 -8.83
N LEU A 673 41.16 12.57 -9.00
CA LEU A 673 41.68 13.70 -8.21
C LEU A 673 41.39 13.54 -6.71
N THR A 674 40.22 13.01 -6.34
CA THR A 674 39.92 12.68 -4.93
C THR A 674 40.90 11.65 -4.39
N LEU A 675 41.16 10.58 -5.15
CA LEU A 675 42.05 9.51 -4.72
C LEU A 675 43.51 9.98 -4.62
N ILE A 676 43.97 10.82 -5.54
CA ILE A 676 45.32 11.39 -5.51
C ILE A 676 45.47 12.37 -4.34
N GLY A 677 44.49 13.26 -4.13
CA GLY A 677 44.51 14.21 -3.01
C GLY A 677 44.49 13.52 -1.64
N GLN A 678 43.78 12.39 -1.52
CA GLN A 678 43.82 11.54 -0.32
C GLN A 678 45.17 10.83 -0.13
N ALA A 679 45.86 10.47 -1.22
CA ALA A 679 47.18 9.86 -1.17
C ALA A 679 48.28 10.87 -0.77
N ASP A 680 48.14 12.15 -1.14
CA ASP A 680 49.06 13.22 -0.72
C ASP A 680 48.89 13.62 0.76
N ASP A 681 47.67 13.53 1.33
CA ASP A 681 47.45 13.75 2.77
C ASP A 681 48.03 12.61 3.65
N ASP A 682 48.10 11.38 3.10
CA ASP A 682 48.72 10.21 3.76
C ASP A 682 50.23 10.04 3.45
N SER A 683 50.77 10.77 2.48
CA SER A 683 52.20 10.68 2.12
C SER A 683 52.82 12.04 1.80
N SER A 684 53.64 12.52 2.73
CA SER A 684 54.55 13.64 2.52
C SER A 684 55.67 13.28 1.54
N THR A 685 55.38 13.25 0.24
CA THR A 685 56.43 13.22 -0.80
C THR A 685 55.96 13.83 -2.12
N HIS A 686 56.56 14.98 -2.46
CA HIS A 686 56.47 15.70 -3.73
C HIS A 686 56.54 14.81 -4.98
N LEU A 687 55.69 15.10 -5.98
CA LEU A 687 55.97 14.80 -7.40
C LEU A 687 55.41 15.90 -8.34
N PRO A 688 55.94 16.01 -9.58
CA PRO A 688 56.28 17.29 -10.20
C PRO A 688 55.20 17.86 -11.12
N SER A 689 55.25 19.18 -11.26
CA SER A 689 54.55 19.96 -12.28
C SER A 689 54.95 19.51 -13.69
N GLU A 690 54.08 18.80 -14.40
CA GLU A 690 53.99 18.78 -15.87
C GLU A 690 52.85 17.85 -16.31
N TRP A 691 51.64 18.41 -16.46
CA TRP A 691 50.59 17.84 -17.31
C TRP A 691 50.04 18.97 -18.16
N ASN A 692 50.53 19.04 -19.41
CA ASN A 692 50.05 19.95 -20.43
C ASN A 692 48.65 19.54 -20.92
N ASP A 693 47.86 20.57 -21.25
CA ASP A 693 46.56 20.54 -21.91
C ASP A 693 46.50 19.56 -23.11
N PRO A 694 45.46 18.72 -23.26
CA PRO A 694 45.26 17.89 -24.45
C PRO A 694 44.52 18.62 -25.59
N LEU A 695 44.58 19.96 -25.65
CA LEU A 695 43.89 20.76 -26.68
C LEU A 695 44.80 21.45 -27.71
N ASP A 696 46.09 21.10 -27.80
CA ASP A 696 46.90 21.51 -28.95
C ASP A 696 46.88 20.42 -30.03
N GLY A 697 46.00 20.64 -31.01
CA GLY A 697 45.91 19.84 -32.21
C GLY A 697 47.22 19.89 -33.00
N ASN A 698 47.87 18.74 -33.12
CA ASN A 698 48.64 18.46 -34.32
C ASN A 698 48.62 16.96 -34.65
N ASN A 699 47.87 16.69 -35.72
CA ASN A 699 47.99 15.57 -36.64
C ASN A 699 49.35 14.85 -36.59
N LYS A 700 49.34 13.54 -36.30
CA LYS A 700 50.09 12.53 -37.07
C LYS A 700 49.59 11.12 -36.77
N MET A 701 49.18 10.45 -37.85
CA MET A 701 48.94 9.01 -37.98
C MET A 701 50.02 8.15 -37.31
N ALA A 702 49.65 7.00 -36.72
CA ALA A 702 50.01 5.67 -37.23
C ALA A 702 49.52 4.53 -36.31
N SER A 703 48.97 3.52 -36.99
CA SER A 703 48.66 2.12 -36.61
C SER A 703 47.76 1.84 -35.42
#